data_AF-A0A2T7Q968-F1
#
_entry.id   AF-A0A2T7Q968-F1
#
_cell.length_a   1.000
_cell.length_b   1.000
_cell.length_c   1.000
_cell.angle_alpha   90.00
_cell.angle_beta   90.00
_cell.angle_gamma   90.00
#
_symmetry.space_group_name_H-M   'P 1'
#
loop_
_entity.id
_entity.type
_entity.pdbx_description
1 polymer ?
#
loop_
_entity_poly.entity_id
_entity_poly.type
_entity_poly.pdbx_seq_one_letter_code
_entity_poly.pdbx_strand_id
1 'polypeptide(L)'
;MSTNTNNLPSVEALQELANQFFKALPEDAPKEFSFDPYDHPRATAFAKSITGEGIVPAANVPVDDALVQAGAPAPFALSDPFGVITAPPSVSGLGASSSITNYNNVGDIPGTIEGDNHLPSENTPFSTGNVPVSVAGSGISPSSPDYSTKGAGTGLTPGYEQTKSDKSTLSGGVPSSVAGSGASPSYVHQQEDFSIKEPVTSFPDANIDKQTPGKQHDSFALPFTDEQPYWSDIESILKFIHISDPAVNTHAQTFPAIPDANTPSFYFLQREQLPVSNNTLGGFTHGFDAYKIKKDFPILNEKVNGKPLVWLDNAATTQKPQVVIDRLSYFYRHENSNIHRAAHELAARATDAYEEARKKVQQFLGAKSPNEIIFVRGATEAINLVAQSWGDQYLKSGDEIIVSHLEHHANIVPWKRLADKKGLILKVIPVDDDGQILLDEYAKLLSSGTKLVAFTQVSNALGTVTPAEQMVAMAHAAGAKVLVDGAQSVSHMPVNVQALDADWFVFSGHKVFGPTGIGVVYGKEDLLNSTEPWQGGGNMIQDVTFEKIQYHKAPNRFEAGTGNIADAVGLGAAIDYVTKLGMANINAYEHALLEYATHHLKQVPGVRLIGTAAHKASVLSFTLKGYSNDDVGKALNREGIAVRTGHHCAQPILRRMGVETTVRPSLAFYNTCEDVDRLIAVLRSHTK
;
A
#
# COMPACT_ATOMS: atom_id res chain seq x y z
N MET A 1 -45.74 -13.61 -7.30
CA MET A 1 -44.72 -14.44 -6.62
C MET A 1 -45.16 -14.62 -5.18
N SER A 2 -44.84 -15.75 -4.54
CA SER A 2 -45.02 -15.88 -3.09
C SER A 2 -43.94 -15.06 -2.39
N THR A 3 -44.34 -14.16 -1.49
CA THR A 3 -43.44 -13.41 -0.62
C THR A 3 -43.56 -13.92 0.80
N ASN A 4 -42.45 -13.87 1.55
CA ASN A 4 -42.49 -14.10 2.99
C ASN A 4 -43.12 -12.90 3.71
N THR A 5 -43.29 -13.01 5.03
CA THR A 5 -43.91 -11.99 5.90
C THR A 5 -43.22 -10.62 5.87
N ASN A 6 -42.01 -10.53 5.32
CA ASN A 6 -41.22 -9.30 5.20
C ASN A 6 -41.24 -8.72 3.76
N ASN A 7 -42.18 -9.16 2.91
CA ASN A 7 -42.28 -8.80 1.48
C ASN A 7 -41.05 -9.13 0.61
N LEU A 8 -40.15 -9.98 1.09
CA LEU A 8 -39.06 -10.54 0.28
C LEU A 8 -39.56 -11.81 -0.45
N PRO A 9 -39.03 -12.14 -1.64
CA PRO A 9 -39.32 -13.41 -2.30
C PRO A 9 -39.02 -14.60 -1.38
N SER A 10 -39.86 -15.64 -1.43
CA SER A 10 -39.57 -16.88 -0.68
C SER A 10 -38.35 -17.62 -1.26
N VAL A 11 -37.73 -18.51 -0.49
CA VAL A 11 -36.53 -19.25 -0.94
C VAL A 11 -36.88 -20.16 -2.13
N GLU A 12 -38.08 -20.72 -2.15
CA GLU A 12 -38.62 -21.52 -3.24
C GLU A 12 -38.86 -20.66 -4.49
N ALA A 13 -39.34 -19.42 -4.33
CA ALA A 13 -39.50 -18.47 -5.45
C ALA A 13 -38.14 -18.06 -6.05
N LEU A 14 -37.09 -17.95 -5.23
CA LEU A 14 -35.72 -17.71 -5.70
C LEU A 14 -35.12 -18.96 -6.36
N GLN A 15 -35.41 -20.15 -5.83
CA GLN A 15 -35.03 -21.45 -6.39
C GLN A 15 -35.59 -21.62 -7.80
N GLU A 16 -36.89 -21.38 -7.95
CA GLU A 16 -37.60 -21.54 -9.21
C GLU A 16 -37.09 -20.53 -10.26
N LEU A 17 -36.87 -19.28 -9.87
CA LEU A 17 -36.38 -18.23 -10.77
C LEU A 17 -34.93 -18.47 -11.22
N ALA A 18 -34.07 -18.99 -10.33
CA ALA A 18 -32.73 -19.46 -10.71
C ALA A 18 -32.80 -20.65 -11.68
N ASN A 19 -33.65 -21.64 -11.40
CA ASN A 19 -33.79 -22.83 -12.25
C ASN A 19 -34.38 -22.50 -13.63
N GLN A 20 -35.31 -21.53 -13.73
CA GLN A 20 -35.79 -21.02 -15.01
C GLN A 20 -34.68 -20.30 -15.80
N PHE A 21 -33.81 -19.53 -15.13
CA PHE A 21 -32.66 -18.88 -15.77
C PHE A 21 -31.63 -19.90 -16.29
N PHE A 22 -31.23 -20.88 -15.50
CA PHE A 22 -30.24 -21.89 -15.93
C PHE A 22 -30.79 -22.84 -17.01
N LYS A 23 -32.10 -23.11 -17.05
CA LYS A 23 -32.74 -23.86 -18.15
C LYS A 23 -32.77 -23.13 -19.50
N ALA A 24 -32.50 -21.82 -19.52
CA ALA A 24 -32.41 -21.02 -20.73
C ALA A 24 -30.97 -20.90 -21.29
N LEU A 25 -29.99 -21.52 -20.64
CA LEU A 25 -28.58 -21.52 -21.08
C LEU A 25 -28.23 -22.76 -21.92
N PRO A 26 -27.12 -22.74 -22.68
CA PRO A 26 -26.66 -23.87 -23.49
C PRO A 26 -26.38 -25.17 -22.69
N GLU A 27 -26.25 -26.29 -23.40
CA GLU A 27 -26.16 -27.66 -22.87
C GLU A 27 -25.21 -27.85 -21.67
N ASP A 28 -24.08 -27.14 -21.64
CA ASP A 28 -23.01 -27.30 -20.64
C ASP A 28 -23.32 -26.64 -19.27
N ALA A 29 -24.45 -25.92 -19.13
CA ALA A 29 -24.86 -25.30 -17.87
C ALA A 29 -25.66 -26.28 -16.98
N PRO A 30 -25.49 -26.25 -15.64
CA PRO A 30 -26.27 -27.09 -14.73
C PRO A 30 -27.74 -26.64 -14.70
N LYS A 31 -28.61 -27.42 -15.35
CA LYS A 31 -30.01 -27.04 -15.64
C LYS A 31 -30.96 -27.08 -14.43
N GLU A 32 -30.53 -27.61 -13.29
CA GLU A 32 -31.26 -27.55 -12.03
C GLU A 32 -30.31 -27.30 -10.85
N PHE A 33 -30.77 -26.50 -9.91
CA PHE A 33 -30.05 -26.06 -8.71
C PHE A 33 -30.98 -26.25 -7.49
N SER A 34 -30.38 -26.63 -6.36
CA SER A 34 -31.05 -26.82 -5.06
C SER A 34 -30.38 -25.92 -4.02
N PHE A 35 -31.19 -25.29 -3.17
CA PHE A 35 -30.75 -24.56 -1.98
C PHE A 35 -30.93 -25.42 -0.70
N ASP A 36 -31.32 -26.69 -0.84
CA ASP A 36 -31.29 -27.64 0.27
C ASP A 36 -29.82 -27.86 0.71
N PRO A 37 -29.48 -27.62 1.99
CA PRO A 37 -28.11 -27.78 2.47
C PRO A 37 -27.58 -29.22 2.41
N TYR A 38 -28.44 -30.23 2.24
CA TYR A 38 -28.06 -31.65 2.16
C TYR A 38 -27.65 -32.10 0.74
N ASP A 39 -28.09 -31.40 -0.32
CA ASP A 39 -27.74 -31.69 -1.73
C ASP A 39 -26.30 -31.27 -2.10
N HIS A 40 -25.66 -30.42 -1.30
CA HIS A 40 -24.34 -29.90 -1.63
C HIS A 40 -23.25 -30.99 -1.54
N PRO A 41 -22.41 -31.24 -2.57
CA PRO A 41 -21.50 -32.40 -2.61
C PRO A 41 -20.53 -32.53 -1.42
N ARG A 42 -20.12 -31.43 -0.79
CA ARG A 42 -19.32 -31.48 0.44
C ARG A 42 -20.13 -31.89 1.67
N ALA A 43 -21.41 -31.52 1.75
CA ALA A 43 -22.31 -31.96 2.82
C ALA A 43 -22.60 -33.46 2.69
N THR A 44 -22.87 -33.96 1.48
CA THR A 44 -23.06 -35.39 1.21
C THR A 44 -21.79 -36.20 1.51
N ALA A 45 -20.60 -35.69 1.17
CA ALA A 45 -19.33 -36.32 1.52
C ALA A 45 -19.06 -36.33 3.03
N PHE A 46 -19.38 -35.22 3.73
CA PHE A 46 -19.25 -35.11 5.18
C PHE A 46 -20.21 -36.06 5.90
N ALA A 47 -21.47 -36.12 5.48
CA ALA A 47 -22.45 -37.09 5.98
C ALA A 47 -21.97 -38.53 5.82
N LYS A 48 -21.51 -38.92 4.62
CA LYS A 48 -20.92 -40.26 4.39
C LYS A 48 -19.71 -40.56 5.27
N SER A 49 -18.88 -39.55 5.60
CA SER A 49 -17.74 -39.72 6.51
C SER A 49 -18.13 -39.89 7.98
N ILE A 50 -19.39 -39.57 8.35
CA ILE A 50 -19.92 -39.67 9.71
C ILE A 50 -20.77 -40.93 9.90
N THR A 51 -21.59 -41.31 8.90
CA THR A 51 -22.53 -42.44 9.04
C THR A 51 -21.90 -43.83 8.82
N GLY A 52 -20.76 -43.89 8.14
CA GLY A 52 -20.21 -45.16 7.63
C GLY A 52 -21.04 -45.72 6.48
N GLU A 53 -20.63 -46.88 5.96
CA GLU A 53 -21.31 -47.53 4.84
C GLU A 53 -22.51 -48.38 5.30
N GLY A 54 -23.71 -47.94 4.91
CA GLY A 54 -24.89 -48.82 4.79
C GLY A 54 -25.88 -48.79 5.96
N ILE A 55 -26.84 -47.87 5.88
CA ILE A 55 -28.26 -48.07 6.26
C ILE A 55 -29.11 -47.11 5.39
N VAL A 56 -30.27 -47.58 4.93
CA VAL A 56 -31.24 -46.79 4.17
C VAL A 56 -32.32 -46.29 5.14
N PRO A 57 -32.75 -45.01 5.09
CA PRO A 57 -33.77 -44.50 6.01
C PRO A 57 -35.13 -45.14 5.75
N ALA A 58 -35.76 -45.65 6.80
CA ALA A 58 -37.17 -46.06 6.82
C ALA A 58 -38.02 -45.00 7.55
N ALA A 59 -39.29 -44.86 7.16
CA ALA A 59 -40.17 -43.80 7.64
C ALA A 59 -40.90 -44.14 8.95
N ASN A 60 -41.34 -43.09 9.66
CA ASN A 60 -42.44 -43.02 10.63
C ASN A 60 -42.61 -44.13 11.70
N VAL A 61 -42.42 -43.77 12.97
CA VAL A 61 -43.42 -43.98 14.06
C VAL A 61 -43.00 -43.15 15.32
N PRO A 62 -43.94 -42.67 16.18
CA PRO A 62 -43.65 -41.77 17.31
C PRO A 62 -43.74 -42.48 18.70
N VAL A 63 -44.03 -41.73 19.79
CA VAL A 63 -44.32 -42.17 21.18
C VAL A 63 -43.04 -42.35 22.06
N ASP A 64 -42.91 -41.90 23.33
CA ASP A 64 -43.87 -41.29 24.29
C ASP A 64 -43.25 -40.19 25.20
N ASP A 65 -44.09 -39.56 26.02
CA ASP A 65 -43.73 -38.73 27.20
C ASP A 65 -43.14 -39.54 28.37
N ALA A 66 -42.36 -38.87 29.26
CA ALA A 66 -42.67 -38.75 30.71
C ALA A 66 -41.49 -38.31 31.63
N LEU A 67 -41.87 -37.70 32.76
CA LEU A 67 -41.12 -37.46 34.02
C LEU A 67 -40.06 -36.32 34.09
N VAL A 68 -39.88 -35.59 35.21
CA VAL A 68 -40.82 -34.98 36.19
C VAL A 68 -40.03 -34.11 37.20
N GLN A 69 -40.54 -32.89 37.51
CA GLN A 69 -40.17 -32.03 38.68
C GLN A 69 -38.68 -31.57 38.77
N ALA A 70 -38.28 -30.51 39.47
CA ALA A 70 -38.93 -29.34 40.11
C ALA A 70 -38.02 -28.11 39.82
N GLY A 71 -38.25 -26.85 40.22
CA GLY A 71 -39.25 -26.18 41.05
C GLY A 71 -38.83 -24.71 41.23
N ALA A 72 -39.79 -23.79 41.35
CA ALA A 72 -39.58 -22.32 41.43
C ALA A 72 -39.08 -21.87 42.85
N PRO A 73 -38.81 -20.57 43.14
CA PRO A 73 -39.11 -19.37 42.34
C PRO A 73 -38.07 -18.20 42.36
N ALA A 74 -38.36 -17.16 41.56
CA ALA A 74 -37.93 -15.77 41.80
C ALA A 74 -39.07 -14.99 42.49
N PRO A 75 -38.81 -13.83 43.11
CA PRO A 75 -39.14 -12.58 42.40
C PRO A 75 -38.25 -11.36 42.73
N PHE A 76 -38.25 -10.35 41.86
CA PHE A 76 -38.77 -9.00 42.13
C PHE A 76 -38.56 -8.07 40.92
N ALA A 77 -39.50 -7.16 40.65
CA ALA A 77 -39.42 -6.19 39.56
C ALA A 77 -40.12 -4.86 39.93
N LEU A 78 -39.47 -3.75 39.60
CA LEU A 78 -39.95 -2.35 39.65
C LEU A 78 -39.19 -1.63 38.51
N SER A 79 -39.81 -1.29 37.38
CA SER A 79 -40.75 -0.18 37.12
C SER A 79 -40.05 1.14 36.73
N ASP A 80 -39.92 1.35 35.42
CA ASP A 80 -39.77 2.66 34.77
C ASP A 80 -41.07 3.48 34.98
N PRO A 81 -41.05 4.83 35.00
CA PRO A 81 -41.02 5.58 33.74
C PRO A 81 -40.27 6.94 33.77
N PHE A 82 -39.60 7.32 32.68
CA PHE A 82 -40.00 8.46 31.80
C PHE A 82 -39.00 8.64 30.65
N GLY A 83 -39.48 8.62 29.39
CA GLY A 83 -38.64 8.76 28.20
C GLY A 83 -38.84 10.08 27.43
N VAL A 84 -37.78 10.51 26.73
CA VAL A 84 -37.82 11.52 25.65
C VAL A 84 -36.90 11.03 24.50
N ILE A 85 -37.32 11.24 23.25
CA ILE A 85 -36.67 10.71 22.05
C ILE A 85 -35.96 11.82 21.26
N THR A 86 -34.69 11.59 20.88
CA THR A 86 -34.06 12.18 19.68
C THR A 86 -33.07 11.18 19.05
N ALA A 87 -32.78 11.34 17.76
CA ALA A 87 -32.21 10.31 16.91
C ALA A 87 -30.65 10.32 16.81
N PRO A 88 -30.01 9.18 16.48
CA PRO A 88 -28.57 9.11 16.22
C PRO A 88 -28.19 9.55 14.78
N PRO A 89 -26.96 10.03 14.55
CA PRO A 89 -26.43 10.32 13.22
C PRO A 89 -26.03 9.04 12.46
N SER A 90 -25.96 9.15 11.13
CA SER A 90 -25.63 8.04 10.22
C SER A 90 -24.15 7.64 10.25
N VAL A 91 -23.89 6.34 10.27
CA VAL A 91 -22.54 5.77 10.14
C VAL A 91 -22.24 5.49 8.66
N SER A 92 -21.14 6.04 8.15
CA SER A 92 -20.57 5.67 6.85
C SER A 92 -19.79 4.35 6.96
N GLY A 93 -19.98 3.46 5.98
CA GLY A 93 -19.44 2.10 6.04
C GLY A 93 -17.91 2.03 5.93
N LEU A 94 -17.27 1.36 6.88
CA LEU A 94 -15.86 0.94 6.79
C LEU A 94 -15.73 -0.40 6.03
N GLY A 95 -14.55 -0.61 5.44
CA GLY A 95 -14.27 -1.75 4.57
C GLY A 95 -14.29 -3.12 5.25
N ALA A 96 -14.47 -4.17 4.44
CA ALA A 96 -14.72 -5.53 4.91
C ALA A 96 -13.60 -6.13 5.77
N SER A 97 -13.99 -6.80 6.86
CA SER A 97 -13.18 -7.77 7.59
C SER A 97 -13.91 -9.11 7.57
N SER A 98 -13.34 -10.12 6.90
CA SER A 98 -13.96 -11.42 6.66
C SER A 98 -13.70 -12.42 7.78
N SER A 99 -14.54 -12.39 8.82
CA SER A 99 -14.57 -13.40 9.89
C SER A 99 -16.02 -13.75 10.25
N ILE A 100 -16.61 -14.70 9.51
CA ILE A 100 -17.95 -15.22 9.81
C ILE A 100 -17.88 -16.15 11.02
N THR A 101 -18.77 -15.96 11.98
CA THR A 101 -19.04 -16.91 13.05
C THR A 101 -20.56 -16.99 13.20
N ASN A 102 -21.14 -18.16 12.96
CA ASN A 102 -22.59 -18.35 13.04
C ASN A 102 -23.07 -18.29 14.50
N TYR A 103 -24.21 -17.64 14.75
CA TYR A 103 -25.17 -18.11 15.76
C TYR A 103 -26.59 -17.70 15.35
N ASN A 104 -27.52 -18.65 15.44
CA ASN A 104 -28.96 -18.39 15.28
C ASN A 104 -29.55 -17.91 16.61
N ASN A 105 -30.60 -17.09 16.56
CA ASN A 105 -31.77 -17.26 17.41
C ASN A 105 -33.00 -16.58 16.81
N VAL A 106 -34.19 -17.13 17.09
CA VAL A 106 -35.50 -16.71 16.55
C VAL A 106 -36.52 -16.79 17.68
N GLY A 107 -37.48 -15.86 17.69
CA GLY A 107 -38.58 -15.76 18.67
C GLY A 107 -38.80 -14.31 19.11
N ASP A 108 -40.01 -13.78 19.29
CA ASP A 108 -41.36 -14.37 19.09
C ASP A 108 -42.39 -13.29 18.70
N ILE A 109 -43.59 -13.72 18.28
CA ILE A 109 -44.71 -12.84 17.86
C ILE A 109 -45.99 -13.21 18.62
N PRO A 110 -46.66 -12.24 19.26
CA PRO A 110 -48.11 -12.04 19.08
C PRO A 110 -48.50 -10.54 18.99
N GLY A 111 -49.61 -10.09 18.38
CA GLY A 111 -50.61 -10.77 17.54
C GLY A 111 -51.98 -10.03 17.56
N THR A 112 -52.69 -9.94 16.42
CA THR A 112 -54.13 -9.55 16.25
C THR A 112 -54.55 -8.09 16.59
N ILE A 113 -55.64 -7.44 16.11
CA ILE A 113 -56.62 -7.57 14.97
C ILE A 113 -57.37 -6.20 14.79
N GLU A 114 -58.07 -5.96 13.67
CA GLU A 114 -59.05 -4.85 13.38
C GLU A 114 -58.54 -3.38 13.36
N GLY A 115 -59.19 -2.39 12.70
CA GLY A 115 -60.37 -2.43 11.81
C GLY A 115 -60.77 -1.05 11.20
N ASP A 116 -61.40 -1.08 10.01
CA ASP A 116 -62.22 -0.09 9.27
C ASP A 116 -61.93 1.45 9.13
N ASN A 117 -61.74 1.84 7.86
CA ASN A 117 -62.46 2.89 7.08
C ASN A 117 -63.03 4.18 7.73
N HIS A 118 -62.68 5.36 7.14
CA HIS A 118 -63.65 6.20 6.40
C HIS A 118 -63.04 7.36 5.56
N LEU A 119 -63.72 7.68 4.45
CA LEU A 119 -63.61 8.88 3.58
C LEU A 119 -64.95 9.66 3.67
N PRO A 120 -65.09 10.99 3.33
CA PRO A 120 -64.86 11.50 1.95
C PRO A 120 -64.58 13.03 1.71
N SER A 121 -64.14 13.37 0.47
CA SER A 121 -64.62 14.46 -0.46
C SER A 121 -64.79 15.93 0.00
N GLU A 122 -64.55 17.03 -0.76
CA GLU A 122 -64.36 17.30 -2.21
C GLU A 122 -63.43 18.53 -2.48
N ASN A 123 -63.21 18.82 -3.78
CA ASN A 123 -62.74 20.07 -4.43
C ASN A 123 -61.23 20.23 -4.74
N THR A 124 -60.96 20.54 -6.01
CA THR A 124 -59.64 20.86 -6.60
C THR A 124 -59.79 22.13 -7.48
N PRO A 125 -58.68 22.80 -7.85
CA PRO A 125 -58.02 22.45 -9.11
C PRO A 125 -56.48 22.41 -9.05
N PHE A 126 -55.86 21.97 -10.14
CA PHE A 126 -54.43 21.65 -10.26
C PHE A 126 -53.48 22.86 -10.35
N SER A 127 -52.27 22.66 -9.84
CA SER A 127 -51.03 23.21 -10.43
C SER A 127 -49.87 22.24 -10.14
N THR A 128 -49.05 21.93 -11.16
CA THR A 128 -48.01 20.89 -11.08
C THR A 128 -46.62 21.44 -11.44
N GLY A 129 -45.67 21.33 -10.51
CA GLY A 129 -44.25 21.55 -10.74
C GLY A 129 -43.50 20.23 -10.79
N ASN A 130 -42.97 19.86 -11.97
CA ASN A 130 -42.21 18.61 -12.14
C ASN A 130 -40.72 18.83 -11.80
N VAL A 131 -40.13 17.86 -11.08
CA VAL A 131 -38.67 17.64 -11.03
C VAL A 131 -38.39 16.34 -11.80
N PRO A 132 -37.49 16.33 -12.79
CA PRO A 132 -37.29 15.17 -13.67
C PRO A 132 -36.55 14.02 -12.98
N VAL A 133 -36.88 12.79 -13.39
CA VAL A 133 -36.30 11.53 -12.87
C VAL A 133 -35.07 11.13 -13.70
N SER A 134 -34.08 10.51 -13.06
CA SER A 134 -32.87 10.00 -13.69
C SER A 134 -33.16 8.87 -14.70
N VAL A 135 -32.51 8.92 -15.87
CA VAL A 135 -32.53 7.84 -16.88
C VAL A 135 -31.18 7.13 -16.93
N ALA A 136 -31.10 5.94 -16.33
CA ALA A 136 -30.00 5.02 -16.55
C ALA A 136 -30.23 4.26 -17.87
N GLY A 137 -29.34 4.46 -18.85
CA GLY A 137 -29.47 3.87 -20.18
C GLY A 137 -28.93 2.44 -20.26
N SER A 138 -29.81 1.45 -20.42
CA SER A 138 -29.43 0.05 -20.67
C SER A 138 -28.88 -0.13 -22.09
N GLY A 139 -27.56 -0.18 -22.25
CA GLY A 139 -26.90 -0.43 -23.54
C GLY A 139 -27.03 -1.90 -23.97
N ILE A 140 -27.72 -2.14 -25.09
CA ILE A 140 -27.81 -3.46 -25.73
C ILE A 140 -26.66 -3.61 -26.75
N SER A 141 -26.01 -4.78 -26.76
CA SER A 141 -24.91 -5.08 -27.68
C SER A 141 -25.39 -5.25 -29.13
N PRO A 142 -24.73 -4.64 -30.13
CA PRO A 142 -24.95 -4.98 -31.54
C PRO A 142 -24.41 -6.39 -31.83
N SER A 143 -25.26 -7.29 -32.32
CA SER A 143 -24.85 -8.63 -32.77
C SER A 143 -24.25 -8.59 -34.19
N SER A 144 -23.31 -9.50 -34.45
CA SER A 144 -22.65 -9.63 -35.77
C SER A 144 -23.60 -10.24 -36.82
N PRO A 145 -23.56 -9.78 -38.08
CA PRO A 145 -24.15 -10.50 -39.20
C PRO A 145 -23.14 -11.53 -39.75
N ASP A 146 -23.49 -12.81 -39.71
CA ASP A 146 -22.81 -13.84 -40.48
C ASP A 146 -23.09 -13.68 -41.98
N TYR A 147 -22.07 -13.85 -42.83
CA TYR A 147 -22.27 -14.28 -44.21
C TYR A 147 -21.05 -15.02 -44.75
N SER A 148 -21.23 -16.32 -45.03
CA SER A 148 -20.30 -17.09 -45.83
C SER A 148 -20.95 -17.53 -47.14
N THR A 149 -20.38 -17.17 -48.29
CA THR A 149 -20.12 -18.10 -49.42
C THR A 149 -19.45 -17.41 -50.61
N LYS A 150 -18.43 -18.11 -51.15
CA LYS A 150 -17.95 -18.16 -52.54
C LYS A 150 -18.42 -17.10 -53.57
N GLY A 151 -17.45 -16.44 -54.19
CA GLY A 151 -17.26 -16.62 -55.64
C GLY A 151 -17.11 -15.37 -56.54
N ALA A 152 -15.86 -15.11 -56.98
CA ALA A 152 -15.43 -14.55 -58.28
C ALA A 152 -15.98 -13.19 -58.80
N GLY A 153 -15.15 -12.48 -59.57
CA GLY A 153 -15.64 -11.56 -60.63
C GLY A 153 -15.17 -10.11 -60.57
N THR A 154 -13.97 -9.85 -61.10
CA THR A 154 -13.63 -8.71 -61.99
C THR A 154 -14.50 -7.43 -62.02
N GLY A 155 -13.86 -6.26 -61.88
CA GLY A 155 -13.92 -5.25 -62.95
C GLY A 155 -14.33 -3.80 -62.63
N LEU A 156 -13.34 -2.90 -62.76
CA LEU A 156 -13.38 -1.59 -63.44
C LEU A 156 -14.35 -0.45 -62.98
N THR A 157 -13.71 0.69 -62.69
CA THR A 157 -14.17 2.09 -62.86
C THR A 157 -14.89 2.37 -64.20
N PRO A 158 -15.83 3.34 -64.33
CA PRO A 158 -15.72 4.77 -63.94
C PRO A 158 -16.95 5.32 -63.17
N GLY A 159 -17.14 6.61 -62.84
CA GLY A 159 -16.33 7.83 -63.02
C GLY A 159 -17.13 9.02 -63.61
N TYR A 160 -16.74 10.24 -63.21
CA TYR A 160 -17.25 11.57 -63.64
C TYR A 160 -18.54 12.17 -63.02
N GLU A 161 -18.47 13.51 -62.87
CA GLU A 161 -19.53 14.48 -62.53
C GLU A 161 -20.41 14.78 -63.78
N GLN A 162 -21.37 15.73 -63.89
CA GLN A 162 -21.86 16.92 -63.16
C GLN A 162 -23.28 17.22 -63.77
N THR A 163 -24.33 17.80 -63.17
CA THR A 163 -24.56 19.20 -62.73
C THR A 163 -26.00 19.39 -62.16
N LYS A 164 -26.24 20.49 -61.39
CA LYS A 164 -27.44 21.39 -61.30
C LYS A 164 -28.71 21.01 -62.13
N SER A 165 -29.97 21.20 -61.69
CA SER A 165 -30.63 21.76 -60.47
C SER A 165 -32.15 21.38 -60.53
N ASP A 166 -33.19 21.89 -59.83
CA ASP A 166 -33.45 23.10 -59.01
C ASP A 166 -34.73 22.96 -58.11
N LYS A 167 -34.97 23.91 -57.20
CA LYS A 167 -36.23 24.30 -56.46
C LYS A 167 -37.10 23.28 -55.67
N SER A 168 -37.07 23.51 -54.34
CA SER A 168 -38.19 23.59 -53.37
C SER A 168 -39.07 22.38 -53.00
N THR A 169 -38.98 21.94 -51.72
CA THR A 169 -40.11 22.03 -50.77
C THR A 169 -39.68 21.96 -49.29
N LEU A 170 -40.22 22.89 -48.49
CA LEU A 170 -40.48 22.92 -47.03
C LEU A 170 -39.67 22.03 -46.03
N SER A 171 -38.72 22.70 -45.35
CA SER A 171 -38.56 22.77 -43.88
C SER A 171 -38.58 21.49 -43.00
N GLY A 172 -37.40 21.10 -42.51
CA GLY A 172 -37.18 20.37 -41.26
C GLY A 172 -35.78 20.67 -40.73
N GLY A 173 -35.66 21.43 -39.64
CA GLY A 173 -34.39 22.06 -39.25
C GLY A 173 -33.55 21.26 -38.25
N VAL A 174 -32.25 21.13 -38.52
CA VAL A 174 -31.21 20.73 -37.56
C VAL A 174 -30.17 21.86 -37.49
N PRO A 175 -29.87 22.43 -36.32
CA PRO A 175 -28.87 23.50 -36.20
C PRO A 175 -27.45 23.01 -36.55
N SER A 176 -26.70 23.82 -37.30
CA SER A 176 -25.29 23.57 -37.62
C SER A 176 -24.35 23.92 -36.46
N SER A 177 -23.18 23.28 -36.44
CA SER A 177 -22.15 23.50 -35.43
C SER A 177 -21.52 24.90 -35.54
N VAL A 178 -21.47 25.62 -34.41
CA VAL A 178 -20.75 26.90 -34.30
C VAL A 178 -19.30 26.67 -33.86
N ALA A 179 -18.39 26.63 -34.83
CA ALA A 179 -16.95 26.71 -34.57
C ALA A 179 -16.59 28.15 -34.18
N GLY A 180 -16.73 28.49 -32.91
CA GLY A 180 -16.45 29.82 -32.38
C GLY A 180 -14.95 30.11 -32.27
N SER A 181 -14.45 31.07 -33.04
CA SER A 181 -13.10 31.63 -32.88
C SER A 181 -13.03 32.51 -31.64
N GLY A 182 -12.16 32.15 -30.68
CA GLY A 182 -11.93 32.91 -29.45
C GLY A 182 -10.45 32.93 -29.09
N ALA A 183 -9.86 34.13 -28.98
CA ALA A 183 -8.45 34.32 -28.65
C ALA A 183 -8.23 34.39 -27.11
N SER A 184 -7.05 33.96 -26.65
CA SER A 184 -6.64 34.12 -25.24
C SER A 184 -6.10 35.54 -24.99
N PRO A 185 -6.54 36.23 -23.91
CA PRO A 185 -6.23 37.64 -23.70
C PRO A 185 -4.93 37.87 -22.88
N SER A 186 -3.77 37.43 -23.38
CA SER A 186 -2.45 37.92 -22.91
C SER A 186 -1.29 37.45 -23.77
N TYR A 187 -0.91 38.25 -24.78
CA TYR A 187 0.39 38.16 -25.43
C TYR A 187 0.89 39.55 -25.81
N VAL A 188 2.19 39.82 -25.63
CA VAL A 188 2.81 41.11 -25.97
C VAL A 188 3.37 41.04 -27.39
N HIS A 189 3.17 42.10 -28.18
CA HIS A 189 3.58 42.14 -29.58
C HIS A 189 5.08 41.90 -29.80
N GLN A 190 5.42 40.86 -30.55
CA GLN A 190 6.41 40.90 -31.62
C GLN A 190 5.78 40.31 -32.88
N GLN A 191 6.11 40.85 -34.05
CA GLN A 191 5.56 40.46 -35.35
C GLN A 191 6.65 39.86 -36.22
N GLU A 192 6.52 38.59 -36.60
CA GLU A 192 7.10 38.03 -37.83
C GLU A 192 6.11 37.01 -38.43
N ASP A 193 5.96 36.99 -39.76
CA ASP A 193 4.97 36.14 -40.45
C ASP A 193 5.47 34.70 -40.64
N PHE A 194 4.75 33.71 -40.10
CA PHE A 194 5.12 32.31 -40.21
C PHE A 194 4.49 31.62 -41.43
N SER A 195 5.31 31.32 -42.45
CA SER A 195 4.86 30.62 -43.67
C SER A 195 4.92 29.10 -43.53
N ILE A 196 3.76 28.44 -43.50
CA ILE A 196 3.63 26.98 -43.42
C ILE A 196 4.27 26.23 -44.61
N LYS A 197 4.62 26.92 -45.71
CA LYS A 197 5.24 26.31 -46.89
C LYS A 197 6.76 26.20 -46.83
N GLU A 198 7.44 26.97 -45.98
CA GLU A 198 8.90 26.93 -45.83
C GLU A 198 9.27 27.05 -44.33
N PRO A 199 9.34 25.92 -43.59
CA PRO A 199 9.69 25.94 -42.17
C PRO A 199 11.19 26.23 -41.99
N VAL A 200 11.51 27.36 -41.35
CA VAL A 200 12.89 27.72 -40.97
C VAL A 200 13.38 26.77 -39.88
N THR A 201 14.33 25.90 -40.20
CA THR A 201 14.78 24.78 -39.35
C THR A 201 16.19 24.95 -38.79
N SER A 202 16.51 26.13 -38.24
CA SER A 202 17.63 26.30 -37.29
C SER A 202 17.57 27.63 -36.54
N PHE A 203 18.04 27.63 -35.29
CA PHE A 203 18.57 28.84 -34.63
C PHE A 203 20.11 28.85 -34.81
N PRO A 204 20.74 30.01 -35.02
CA PRO A 204 22.19 30.09 -35.17
C PRO A 204 22.92 29.99 -33.81
N ASP A 205 23.72 28.93 -33.63
CA ASP A 205 24.75 28.89 -32.58
C ASP A 205 26.00 29.63 -33.07
N ALA A 206 26.51 30.55 -32.25
CA ALA A 206 27.67 31.39 -32.56
C ALA A 206 29.04 30.72 -32.27
N ASN A 207 29.08 29.50 -31.71
CA ASN A 207 30.32 28.86 -31.23
C ASN A 207 30.83 27.67 -32.05
N ILE A 208 30.26 27.38 -33.22
CA ILE A 208 30.72 26.27 -34.10
C ILE A 208 31.50 26.83 -35.29
N ASP A 209 32.83 26.94 -35.16
CA ASP A 209 33.69 27.47 -36.23
C ASP A 209 34.60 26.41 -36.89
N LYS A 210 34.35 26.18 -38.18
CA LYS A 210 35.19 25.57 -39.23
C LYS A 210 35.64 24.10 -39.10
N GLN A 211 35.60 23.43 -40.26
CA GLN A 211 35.98 22.02 -40.48
C GLN A 211 37.47 21.86 -40.85
N THR A 212 38.00 20.63 -40.72
CA THR A 212 39.01 20.09 -41.65
C THR A 212 38.74 18.58 -41.83
N PRO A 213 38.71 18.03 -43.07
CA PRO A 213 38.16 16.69 -43.31
C PRO A 213 39.21 15.57 -43.48
N GLY A 214 38.79 14.36 -43.11
CA GLY A 214 39.08 13.14 -43.89
C GLY A 214 40.11 12.15 -43.36
N LYS A 215 39.63 10.96 -42.96
CA LYS A 215 40.20 9.65 -43.31
C LYS A 215 39.24 8.50 -42.96
N GLN A 216 39.13 7.52 -43.84
CA GLN A 216 38.65 6.17 -43.50
C GLN A 216 39.84 5.38 -42.95
N HIS A 217 39.62 4.46 -42.00
CA HIS A 217 39.87 3.03 -42.20
C HIS A 217 39.42 2.18 -41.00
N ASP A 218 39.00 0.97 -41.34
CA ASP A 218 39.02 -0.31 -40.61
C ASP A 218 38.32 -0.50 -39.26
N SER A 219 37.60 -1.63 -39.23
CA SER A 219 37.00 -2.28 -38.08
C SER A 219 38.03 -2.87 -37.12
N PHE A 220 37.74 -2.82 -35.81
CA PHE A 220 38.30 -3.78 -34.85
C PHE A 220 37.23 -4.30 -33.88
N ALA A 221 37.45 -5.51 -33.34
CA ALA A 221 36.44 -6.31 -32.67
C ALA A 221 36.38 -6.11 -31.14
N LEU A 222 35.29 -6.60 -30.54
CA LEU A 222 35.10 -6.70 -29.08
C LEU A 222 36.08 -7.71 -28.45
N PRO A 223 36.72 -7.36 -27.32
CA PRO A 223 37.33 -8.33 -26.43
C PRO A 223 36.47 -8.50 -25.15
N PHE A 224 35.66 -9.56 -25.11
CA PHE A 224 35.02 -10.05 -23.87
C PHE A 224 35.49 -11.49 -23.62
N THR A 225 36.76 -11.64 -23.25
CA THR A 225 37.38 -12.90 -22.84
C THR A 225 38.45 -12.62 -21.79
N ASP A 226 38.11 -12.83 -20.53
CA ASP A 226 38.97 -13.46 -19.51
C ASP A 226 38.14 -13.64 -18.22
N GLU A 227 38.10 -14.85 -17.69
CA GLU A 227 37.35 -15.16 -16.46
C GLU A 227 38.16 -14.72 -15.23
N GLN A 228 37.82 -13.56 -14.66
CA GLN A 228 38.38 -13.12 -13.38
C GLN A 228 37.72 -13.90 -12.22
N PRO A 229 38.50 -14.43 -11.25
CA PRO A 229 37.96 -15.27 -10.18
C PRO A 229 37.30 -14.42 -9.08
N TYR A 230 35.97 -14.27 -9.17
CA TYR A 230 35.00 -13.68 -8.20
C TYR A 230 35.40 -13.63 -6.70
N TRP A 231 36.14 -14.64 -6.22
CA TRP A 231 36.66 -14.71 -4.85
C TRP A 231 37.73 -13.66 -4.49
N SER A 232 38.54 -13.17 -5.44
CA SER A 232 39.61 -12.19 -5.13
C SER A 232 39.07 -10.81 -4.74
N ASP A 233 37.95 -10.42 -5.35
CA ASP A 233 37.33 -9.11 -5.10
C ASP A 233 36.60 -9.11 -3.75
N ILE A 234 35.95 -10.23 -3.40
CA ILE A 234 35.36 -10.44 -2.08
C ILE A 234 36.45 -10.46 -0.99
N GLU A 235 37.56 -11.20 -1.18
CA GLU A 235 38.65 -11.20 -0.20
C GLU A 235 39.32 -9.83 -0.03
N SER A 236 39.44 -9.02 -1.09
CA SER A 236 40.07 -7.70 -1.00
C SER A 236 39.16 -6.66 -0.32
N ILE A 237 37.85 -6.71 -0.55
CA ILE A 237 36.86 -5.94 0.22
C ILE A 237 36.91 -6.31 1.70
N LEU A 238 36.90 -7.61 2.04
CA LEU A 238 36.96 -8.07 3.43
C LEU A 238 38.27 -7.68 4.14
N LYS A 239 39.41 -7.69 3.44
CA LYS A 239 40.72 -7.29 4.00
C LYS A 239 40.81 -5.80 4.35
N PHE A 240 40.02 -4.94 3.71
CA PHE A 240 39.95 -3.52 4.06
C PHE A 240 39.18 -3.23 5.36
N ILE A 241 38.51 -4.23 5.95
CA ILE A 241 37.63 -4.06 7.12
C ILE A 241 38.32 -4.44 8.45
N HIS A 242 39.45 -5.14 8.43
CA HIS A 242 40.11 -5.67 9.64
C HIS A 242 41.15 -4.75 10.31
N ILE A 243 40.68 -3.63 10.87
CA ILE A 243 41.34 -2.89 11.97
C ILE A 243 40.24 -2.39 12.92
N SER A 244 40.19 -2.72 14.22
CA SER A 244 41.01 -3.64 15.03
C SER A 244 40.27 -3.99 16.34
N ASP A 245 40.37 -5.23 16.82
CA ASP A 245 39.85 -5.66 18.14
C ASP A 245 40.97 -5.59 19.22
N PRO A 246 40.71 -5.15 20.48
CA PRO A 246 41.77 -4.75 21.39
C PRO A 246 42.14 -5.81 22.44
N ALA A 247 43.23 -6.55 22.22
CA ALA A 247 43.79 -7.47 23.22
C ALA A 247 45.31 -7.39 23.38
N VAL A 248 45.73 -7.01 24.59
CA VAL A 248 46.99 -7.34 25.29
C VAL A 248 48.29 -7.40 24.46
N ASN A 249 49.19 -6.45 24.70
CA ASN A 249 50.61 -6.78 24.76
C ASN A 249 51.35 -5.95 25.81
N THR A 250 51.95 -6.64 26.79
CA THR A 250 52.69 -6.04 27.91
C THR A 250 54.19 -6.02 27.62
N HIS A 251 54.81 -4.85 27.50
CA HIS A 251 56.22 -4.69 27.86
C HIS A 251 56.48 -3.26 28.34
N ALA A 252 57.13 -3.14 29.50
CA ALA A 252 57.45 -1.85 30.11
C ALA A 252 58.85 -1.38 29.70
N GLN A 253 58.98 -0.13 29.28
CA GLN A 253 60.22 0.65 29.34
C GLN A 253 59.94 2.05 29.90
N THR A 254 60.97 2.68 30.46
CA THR A 254 60.84 3.75 31.47
C THR A 254 60.93 5.17 30.92
N PHE A 255 60.21 6.10 31.57
CA PHE A 255 60.30 7.55 31.37
C PHE A 255 61.73 8.11 31.55
N PRO A 256 62.03 9.19 30.83
CA PRO A 256 62.65 10.40 31.41
C PRO A 256 61.65 11.58 31.48
N ALA A 257 62.04 12.68 32.13
CA ALA A 257 61.13 13.72 32.63
C ALA A 257 60.88 14.92 31.70
N ILE A 258 59.88 15.73 32.08
CA ILE A 258 59.33 16.93 31.40
C ILE A 258 60.29 18.13 31.51
N PRO A 259 60.33 19.01 30.48
CA PRO A 259 60.14 20.44 30.72
C PRO A 259 59.13 21.12 29.76
N ASP A 260 58.16 21.80 30.39
CA ASP A 260 57.18 22.83 29.98
C ASP A 260 56.84 23.23 28.52
N ALA A 261 55.54 23.52 28.37
CA ALA A 261 54.94 24.62 27.60
C ALA A 261 55.15 24.70 26.06
N ASN A 262 54.32 23.98 25.31
CA ASN A 262 53.25 24.57 24.47
C ASN A 262 52.49 23.50 23.66
N THR A 263 51.17 23.41 23.82
CA THR A 263 50.31 22.52 23.01
C THR A 263 49.03 23.26 22.60
N PRO A 264 48.65 23.29 21.31
CA PRO A 264 47.36 23.86 20.88
C PRO A 264 46.19 22.98 21.31
N SER A 265 45.03 23.60 21.54
CA SER A 265 43.82 22.90 22.01
C SER A 265 43.19 22.04 20.92
N PHE A 266 42.90 20.77 21.24
CA PHE A 266 42.06 19.88 20.44
C PHE A 266 40.72 19.69 21.15
N TYR A 267 39.64 20.21 20.56
CA TYR A 267 38.32 20.34 21.19
C TYR A 267 37.58 19.03 21.49
N PHE A 268 38.11 17.87 21.08
CA PHE A 268 37.45 16.56 21.23
C PHE A 268 37.89 15.77 22.49
N LEU A 269 38.78 16.31 23.32
CA LEU A 269 39.29 15.65 24.54
C LEU A 269 38.73 16.27 25.83
N GLN A 270 37.40 16.28 25.98
CA GLN A 270 36.77 16.60 27.26
C GLN A 270 35.55 15.69 27.54
N ARG A 271 35.84 14.50 28.09
CA ARG A 271 34.82 13.62 28.70
C ARG A 271 34.53 14.11 30.12
N GLU A 272 33.46 14.88 30.29
CA GLU A 272 32.90 15.12 31.63
C GLU A 272 32.07 13.91 32.09
N GLN A 273 32.13 13.62 33.39
CA GLN A 273 31.36 12.54 34.02
C GLN A 273 29.98 13.07 34.42
N LEU A 274 28.91 12.55 33.81
CA LEU A 274 27.54 12.96 34.14
C LEU A 274 27.10 12.39 35.50
N PRO A 275 26.60 13.22 36.44
CA PRO A 275 25.92 12.74 37.64
C PRO A 275 24.49 12.28 37.31
N VAL A 276 24.01 11.24 38.00
CA VAL A 276 22.66 10.69 37.79
C VAL A 276 21.62 11.53 38.55
N SER A 277 20.64 12.11 37.84
CA SER A 277 19.40 12.65 38.44
C SER A 277 18.25 12.83 37.45
N ASN A 278 17.16 12.10 37.71
CA ASN A 278 15.74 12.33 37.42
C ASN A 278 15.29 13.08 36.15
N ASN A 279 14.56 12.35 35.30
CA ASN A 279 13.38 12.79 34.53
C ASN A 279 13.46 14.11 33.73
N THR A 280 14.28 14.14 32.68
CA THR A 280 13.90 14.70 31.38
C THR A 280 14.89 14.26 30.31
N LEU A 281 14.46 14.16 29.04
CA LEU A 281 15.36 13.95 27.89
C LEU A 281 16.08 15.26 27.53
N GLY A 282 16.95 15.72 28.43
CA GLY A 282 17.75 16.94 28.31
C GLY A 282 18.91 16.82 27.33
N GLY A 283 18.61 16.51 26.06
CA GLY A 283 19.62 16.32 25.01
C GLY A 283 19.22 16.76 23.60
N PHE A 284 17.95 17.15 23.37
CA PHE A 284 17.51 17.60 22.05
C PHE A 284 17.90 19.06 21.80
N THR A 285 18.70 19.30 20.75
CA THR A 285 18.98 20.65 20.24
C THR A 285 17.68 21.33 19.81
N HIS A 286 17.39 22.50 20.39
CA HIS A 286 16.20 23.34 20.22
C HIS A 286 15.25 22.98 19.05
N GLY A 287 14.18 22.24 19.32
CA GLY A 287 13.06 22.12 18.37
C GLY A 287 12.07 21.00 18.63
N PHE A 288 12.54 19.81 19.01
CA PHE A 288 11.67 18.64 19.07
C PHE A 288 10.84 18.57 20.36
N ASP A 289 9.52 18.62 20.24
CA ASP A 289 8.57 18.54 21.36
C ASP A 289 7.35 17.69 20.96
N ALA A 290 7.38 16.41 21.34
CA ALA A 290 6.30 15.46 21.06
C ALA A 290 4.95 15.90 21.66
N TYR A 291 4.92 16.61 22.79
CA TYR A 291 3.67 17.10 23.42
C TYR A 291 3.06 18.29 22.67
N LYS A 292 3.86 19.08 21.94
CA LYS A 292 3.34 20.04 20.94
C LYS A 292 2.90 19.29 19.68
N ILE A 293 3.77 18.46 19.11
CA ILE A 293 3.55 17.74 17.85
C ILE A 293 2.29 16.87 17.90
N LYS A 294 2.03 16.17 19.01
CA LYS A 294 0.82 15.34 19.22
C LYS A 294 -0.50 16.11 19.05
N LYS A 295 -0.50 17.44 19.22
CA LYS A 295 -1.68 18.30 19.03
C LYS A 295 -2.04 18.53 17.56
N ASP A 296 -1.07 18.40 16.65
CA ASP A 296 -1.32 18.51 15.21
C ASP A 296 -2.14 17.31 14.69
N PHE A 297 -2.24 16.22 15.46
CA PHE A 297 -2.95 14.98 15.10
C PHE A 297 -4.30 14.93 15.83
N PRO A 298 -5.41 15.43 15.24
CA PRO A 298 -6.67 15.66 15.97
C PRO A 298 -7.21 14.39 16.65
N ILE A 299 -7.11 13.24 15.98
CA ILE A 299 -7.56 11.93 16.48
C ILE A 299 -6.85 11.47 17.76
N LEU A 300 -5.67 11.98 18.10
CA LEU A 300 -4.97 11.62 19.34
C LEU A 300 -5.56 12.29 20.59
N ASN A 301 -6.57 13.16 20.43
CA ASN A 301 -7.38 13.70 21.53
C ASN A 301 -8.61 12.84 21.85
N GLU A 302 -8.90 11.81 21.05
CA GLU A 302 -10.08 10.97 21.21
C GLU A 302 -10.05 10.09 22.47
N LYS A 303 -11.24 9.64 22.89
CA LYS A 303 -11.40 8.68 23.99
C LYS A 303 -11.90 7.34 23.49
N VAL A 304 -11.14 6.28 23.77
CA VAL A 304 -11.51 4.89 23.51
C VAL A 304 -11.83 4.21 24.84
N ASN A 305 -12.99 3.56 24.93
CA ASN A 305 -13.48 2.95 26.17
C ASN A 305 -13.51 3.91 27.38
N GLY A 306 -13.76 5.20 27.11
CA GLY A 306 -13.76 6.29 28.12
C GLY A 306 -12.36 6.77 28.56
N LYS A 307 -11.28 6.09 28.16
CA LYS A 307 -9.89 6.46 28.45
C LYS A 307 -9.28 7.27 27.30
N PRO A 308 -8.32 8.19 27.53
CA PRO A 308 -7.64 8.91 26.44
C PRO A 308 -6.85 7.93 25.57
N LEU A 309 -6.94 8.06 24.25
CA LEU A 309 -6.27 7.16 23.29
C LEU A 309 -4.74 7.16 23.44
N VAL A 310 -4.15 5.96 23.45
CA VAL A 310 -2.71 5.73 23.29
C VAL A 310 -2.51 4.88 22.04
N TRP A 311 -2.14 5.53 20.93
CA TRP A 311 -1.99 4.87 19.63
C TRP A 311 -0.57 4.32 19.44
N LEU A 312 -0.44 2.98 19.38
CA LEU A 312 0.82 2.25 19.23
C LEU A 312 0.75 1.18 18.11
N ASP A 313 -0.13 1.32 17.11
CA ASP A 313 -0.13 0.47 15.89
C ASP A 313 0.40 1.22 14.64
N ASN A 314 1.36 2.13 14.88
CA ASN A 314 1.99 2.97 13.86
C ASN A 314 2.59 2.16 12.70
N ALA A 315 3.21 1.01 12.98
CA ALA A 315 3.79 0.13 11.97
C ALA A 315 2.74 -0.69 11.17
N ALA A 316 1.44 -0.55 11.46
CA ALA A 316 0.36 -0.89 10.53
C ALA A 316 -0.08 0.37 9.76
N THR A 317 -0.45 1.44 10.48
CA THR A 317 -0.72 2.76 9.90
C THR A 317 -0.45 3.88 10.91
N THR A 318 0.12 4.99 10.46
CA THR A 318 0.27 6.19 11.27
C THR A 318 -0.99 7.05 11.21
N GLN A 319 -1.17 7.92 12.20
CA GLN A 319 -2.22 8.94 12.19
C GLN A 319 -1.83 10.13 11.28
N LYS A 320 -2.78 11.03 11.04
CA LYS A 320 -2.65 12.12 10.05
C LYS A 320 -2.60 13.48 10.75
N PRO A 321 -1.63 14.35 10.44
CA PRO A 321 -1.62 15.70 10.97
C PRO A 321 -2.67 16.55 10.24
N GLN A 322 -3.18 17.59 10.91
CA GLN A 322 -4.25 18.45 10.41
C GLN A 322 -3.93 19.03 9.03
N VAL A 323 -2.66 19.37 8.75
CA VAL A 323 -2.22 19.90 7.44
C VAL A 323 -2.47 18.94 6.27
N VAL A 324 -2.47 17.62 6.49
CA VAL A 324 -2.79 16.62 5.44
C VAL A 324 -4.30 16.56 5.21
N ILE A 325 -5.08 16.60 6.30
CA ILE A 325 -6.56 16.60 6.27
C ILE A 325 -7.06 17.88 5.56
N ASP A 326 -6.47 19.03 5.90
CA ASP A 326 -6.78 20.32 5.29
C ASP A 326 -6.36 20.35 3.82
N ARG A 327 -5.18 19.80 3.46
CA ARG A 327 -4.73 19.75 2.05
C ARG A 327 -5.66 18.93 1.17
N LEU A 328 -6.15 17.78 1.65
CA LEU A 328 -7.16 16.96 0.98
C LEU A 328 -8.49 17.73 0.84
N SER A 329 -8.97 18.36 1.93
CA SER A 329 -10.22 19.13 1.89
C SER A 329 -10.12 20.33 0.95
N TYR A 330 -8.97 20.99 0.88
CA TYR A 330 -8.70 22.10 -0.04
C TYR A 330 -8.75 21.63 -1.50
N PHE A 331 -8.08 20.52 -1.83
CA PHE A 331 -8.07 19.96 -3.19
C PHE A 331 -9.49 19.73 -3.70
N TYR A 332 -10.32 19.00 -2.94
CA TYR A 332 -11.69 18.70 -3.33
C TYR A 332 -12.63 19.91 -3.39
N ARG A 333 -12.31 21.02 -2.69
CA ARG A 333 -13.10 22.26 -2.71
C ARG A 333 -12.69 23.24 -3.81
N HIS A 334 -11.42 23.24 -4.24
CA HIS A 334 -10.83 24.37 -4.98
C HIS A 334 -9.95 23.99 -6.19
N GLU A 335 -9.51 22.74 -6.32
CA GLU A 335 -8.54 22.31 -7.35
C GLU A 335 -9.03 21.10 -8.16
N ASN A 336 -9.94 20.29 -7.62
CA ASN A 336 -10.29 18.98 -8.17
C ASN A 336 -10.67 18.99 -9.66
N SER A 337 -9.84 18.34 -10.47
CA SER A 337 -10.10 17.98 -11.85
C SER A 337 -9.23 16.78 -12.25
N ASN A 338 -9.36 16.32 -13.50
CA ASN A 338 -8.43 15.33 -14.07
C ASN A 338 -7.21 16.06 -14.67
N ILE A 339 -6.09 15.34 -14.81
CA ILE A 339 -4.76 15.89 -15.06
C ILE A 339 -4.26 15.70 -16.50
N HIS A 340 -3.19 16.43 -16.85
CA HIS A 340 -2.40 16.41 -18.09
C HIS A 340 -3.10 16.72 -19.43
N ARG A 341 -4.41 16.47 -19.60
CA ARG A 341 -5.09 16.45 -20.93
C ARG A 341 -6.19 17.49 -21.16
N ALA A 342 -6.36 18.48 -20.27
CA ALA A 342 -7.40 19.50 -20.42
C ALA A 342 -6.86 20.92 -20.30
N ALA A 343 -7.24 21.79 -21.24
CA ALA A 343 -6.74 23.17 -21.39
C ALA A 343 -7.47 24.19 -20.49
N HIS A 344 -8.09 23.76 -19.38
CA HIS A 344 -8.84 24.62 -18.47
C HIS A 344 -8.18 24.73 -17.10
N GLU A 345 -8.32 25.88 -16.45
CA GLU A 345 -7.66 26.28 -15.20
C GLU A 345 -7.62 25.19 -14.10
N LEU A 346 -8.73 24.49 -13.84
CA LEU A 346 -8.76 23.46 -12.80
C LEU A 346 -7.91 22.21 -13.12
N ALA A 347 -7.67 21.91 -14.40
CA ALA A 347 -6.78 20.81 -14.78
C ALA A 347 -5.31 21.21 -14.71
N ALA A 348 -4.98 22.48 -14.99
CA ALA A 348 -3.65 23.02 -14.72
C ALA A 348 -3.34 22.89 -13.22
N ARG A 349 -4.18 23.47 -12.34
CA ARG A 349 -4.04 23.39 -10.88
C ARG A 349 -3.94 21.96 -10.34
N ALA A 350 -4.80 21.05 -10.83
CA ALA A 350 -4.75 19.65 -10.43
C ALA A 350 -3.44 18.96 -10.88
N THR A 351 -2.94 19.28 -12.08
CA THR A 351 -1.69 18.72 -12.61
C THR A 351 -0.49 19.28 -11.87
N ASP A 352 -0.45 20.59 -11.63
CA ASP A 352 0.61 21.26 -10.87
C ASP A 352 0.69 20.70 -9.45
N ALA A 353 -0.45 20.56 -8.75
CA ALA A 353 -0.48 19.98 -7.41
C ALA A 353 0.04 18.53 -7.38
N TYR A 354 -0.31 17.71 -8.39
CA TYR A 354 0.11 16.31 -8.51
C TYR A 354 1.62 16.18 -8.79
N GLU A 355 2.15 16.99 -9.71
CA GLU A 355 3.57 16.96 -10.06
C GLU A 355 4.46 17.66 -9.01
N GLU A 356 3.97 18.66 -8.29
CA GLU A 356 4.65 19.18 -7.09
C GLU A 356 4.71 18.12 -5.96
N ALA A 357 3.67 17.28 -5.81
CA ALA A 357 3.76 16.14 -4.90
C ALA A 357 4.80 15.11 -5.36
N ARG A 358 4.92 14.86 -6.68
CA ARG A 358 5.98 14.00 -7.25
C ARG A 358 7.38 14.54 -6.97
N LYS A 359 7.59 15.85 -7.14
CA LYS A 359 8.86 16.55 -6.80
C LYS A 359 9.19 16.43 -5.31
N LYS A 360 8.21 16.56 -4.42
CA LYS A 360 8.40 16.39 -2.97
C LYS A 360 8.84 14.96 -2.61
N VAL A 361 8.24 13.94 -3.22
CA VAL A 361 8.69 12.55 -3.07
C VAL A 361 10.12 12.36 -3.60
N GLN A 362 10.44 12.93 -4.78
CA GLN A 362 11.79 12.89 -5.36
C GLN A 362 12.84 13.51 -4.44
N GLN A 363 12.57 14.68 -3.88
CA GLN A 363 13.47 15.35 -2.93
C GLN A 363 13.59 14.58 -1.62
N PHE A 364 12.48 14.08 -1.07
CA PHE A 364 12.44 13.35 0.20
C PHE A 364 13.17 12.00 0.17
N LEU A 365 13.12 11.29 -0.96
CA LEU A 365 13.91 10.07 -1.17
C LEU A 365 15.36 10.34 -1.62
N GLY A 366 15.72 11.59 -1.93
CA GLY A 366 17.01 11.91 -2.56
C GLY A 366 17.17 11.28 -3.95
N ALA A 367 16.08 11.12 -4.71
CA ALA A 367 16.11 10.66 -6.10
C ALA A 367 16.64 11.75 -7.05
N LYS A 368 17.14 11.35 -8.22
CA LYS A 368 17.79 12.25 -9.20
C LYS A 368 16.78 13.02 -10.06
N SER A 369 15.66 12.37 -10.41
CA SER A 369 14.67 12.87 -11.37
C SER A 369 13.25 12.54 -10.90
N PRO A 370 12.26 13.43 -11.05
CA PRO A 370 10.87 13.11 -10.74
C PRO A 370 10.32 11.99 -11.64
N ASN A 371 10.94 11.73 -12.81
CA ASN A 371 10.57 10.61 -13.68
C ASN A 371 10.86 9.24 -13.05
N GLU A 372 11.72 9.18 -12.04
CA GLU A 372 12.02 7.96 -11.28
C GLU A 372 10.91 7.60 -10.28
N ILE A 373 9.94 8.50 -10.05
CA ILE A 373 8.88 8.37 -9.04
C ILE A 373 7.55 8.04 -9.71
N ILE A 374 7.06 6.81 -9.50
CA ILE A 374 5.74 6.34 -9.95
C ILE A 374 4.81 6.26 -8.73
N PHE A 375 3.61 6.82 -8.85
CA PHE A 375 2.53 6.68 -7.87
C PHE A 375 1.73 5.40 -8.09
N VAL A 376 1.46 4.69 -6.99
CA VAL A 376 0.68 3.44 -6.93
C VAL A 376 -0.19 3.43 -5.66
N ARG A 377 -1.04 2.42 -5.44
CA ARG A 377 -1.92 2.34 -4.25
C ARG A 377 -1.21 2.06 -2.93
N GLY A 378 0.07 1.64 -2.97
CA GLY A 378 0.88 1.28 -1.80
C GLY A 378 2.08 0.39 -2.16
N ALA A 379 2.99 0.15 -1.21
CA ALA A 379 4.18 -0.70 -1.41
C ALA A 379 3.86 -2.12 -1.93
N THR A 380 2.73 -2.71 -1.54
CA THR A 380 2.29 -4.01 -2.08
C THR A 380 2.02 -3.95 -3.59
N GLU A 381 1.49 -2.84 -4.10
CA GLU A 381 1.33 -2.65 -5.55
C GLU A 381 2.65 -2.31 -6.22
N ALA A 382 3.50 -1.52 -5.57
CA ALA A 382 4.86 -1.19 -6.01
C ALA A 382 5.70 -2.45 -6.31
N ILE A 383 5.68 -3.43 -5.39
CA ILE A 383 6.41 -4.71 -5.56
C ILE A 383 5.74 -5.58 -6.64
N ASN A 384 4.41 -5.59 -6.72
CA ASN A 384 3.72 -6.33 -7.77
C ASN A 384 3.98 -5.77 -9.18
N LEU A 385 4.13 -4.45 -9.32
CA LEU A 385 4.56 -3.81 -10.56
C LEU A 385 5.93 -4.36 -10.97
N VAL A 386 6.96 -4.22 -10.12
CA VAL A 386 8.31 -4.68 -10.46
C VAL A 386 8.35 -6.20 -10.73
N ALA A 387 7.58 -7.00 -9.99
CA ALA A 387 7.50 -8.44 -10.21
C ALA A 387 6.79 -8.86 -11.50
N GLN A 388 5.69 -8.19 -11.87
CA GLN A 388 4.86 -8.57 -13.02
C GLN A 388 5.25 -7.86 -14.33
N SER A 389 6.11 -6.85 -14.26
CA SER A 389 6.64 -6.12 -15.42
C SER A 389 8.12 -6.48 -15.62
N TRP A 390 9.07 -5.86 -14.90
CA TRP A 390 10.50 -6.20 -14.99
C TRP A 390 10.79 -7.69 -14.75
N GLY A 391 10.20 -8.28 -13.70
CA GLY A 391 10.37 -9.69 -13.36
C GLY A 391 9.80 -10.66 -14.41
N ASP A 392 8.72 -10.27 -15.10
CA ASP A 392 8.14 -11.10 -16.16
C ASP A 392 8.92 -10.96 -17.49
N GLN A 393 9.50 -9.80 -17.76
CA GLN A 393 10.33 -9.52 -18.93
C GLN A 393 11.74 -10.12 -18.85
N TYR A 394 12.46 -9.96 -17.74
CA TYR A 394 13.90 -10.23 -17.68
C TYR A 394 14.29 -11.59 -17.09
N LEU A 395 13.58 -12.08 -16.05
CA LEU A 395 13.93 -13.35 -15.37
C LEU A 395 13.56 -14.58 -16.20
N LYS A 396 14.29 -15.68 -16.05
CA LYS A 396 14.15 -16.93 -16.82
C LYS A 396 14.29 -18.16 -15.92
N SER A 397 13.77 -19.31 -16.37
CA SER A 397 13.86 -20.57 -15.62
C SER A 397 15.31 -20.87 -15.22
N GLY A 398 15.53 -21.17 -13.93
CA GLY A 398 16.85 -21.33 -13.32
C GLY A 398 17.49 -20.07 -12.72
N ASP A 399 17.01 -18.85 -13.05
CA ASP A 399 17.48 -17.63 -12.37
C ASP A 399 17.07 -17.62 -10.90
N GLU A 400 17.88 -16.98 -10.06
CA GLU A 400 17.68 -16.93 -8.62
C GLU A 400 17.18 -15.56 -8.14
N ILE A 401 16.17 -15.59 -7.27
CA ILE A 401 15.71 -14.46 -6.46
C ILE A 401 16.12 -14.72 -5.00
N ILE A 402 16.73 -13.73 -4.35
CA ILE A 402 17.00 -13.76 -2.91
C ILE A 402 16.03 -12.82 -2.20
N VAL A 403 15.36 -13.30 -1.15
CA VAL A 403 14.60 -12.49 -0.17
C VAL A 403 15.17 -12.68 1.23
N SER A 404 14.82 -11.87 2.23
CA SER A 404 15.23 -12.13 3.63
C SER A 404 14.17 -12.88 4.44
N HIS A 405 14.52 -13.38 5.63
CA HIS A 405 13.51 -13.84 6.59
C HIS A 405 12.62 -12.70 7.10
N LEU A 406 13.15 -11.47 7.19
CA LEU A 406 12.50 -10.29 7.80
C LEU A 406 11.34 -9.72 6.97
N GLU A 407 11.12 -10.23 5.75
CA GLU A 407 10.18 -9.66 4.80
C GLU A 407 8.72 -9.70 5.28
N HIS A 408 8.05 -8.58 5.05
CA HIS A 408 6.60 -8.51 5.02
C HIS A 408 6.07 -9.32 3.81
N HIS A 409 4.91 -9.96 3.94
CA HIS A 409 4.32 -10.84 2.91
C HIS A 409 4.22 -10.19 1.51
N ALA A 410 4.10 -8.86 1.44
CA ALA A 410 4.12 -8.10 0.18
C ALA A 410 5.44 -8.26 -0.61
N ASN A 411 6.57 -8.46 0.07
CA ASN A 411 7.88 -8.71 -0.52
C ASN A 411 8.26 -10.21 -0.53
N ILE A 412 7.27 -11.10 -0.45
CA ILE A 412 7.45 -12.57 -0.57
C ILE A 412 6.52 -13.12 -1.65
N VAL A 413 5.22 -12.83 -1.55
CA VAL A 413 4.18 -13.45 -2.39
C VAL A 413 4.34 -13.16 -3.88
N PRO A 414 4.70 -11.93 -4.34
CA PRO A 414 4.91 -11.67 -5.77
C PRO A 414 6.06 -12.49 -6.34
N TRP A 415 7.20 -12.52 -5.64
CA TRP A 415 8.38 -13.29 -6.05
C TRP A 415 8.13 -14.79 -6.04
N LYS A 416 7.44 -15.33 -5.03
CA LYS A 416 7.11 -16.76 -4.99
C LYS A 416 6.15 -17.15 -6.13
N ARG A 417 5.14 -16.32 -6.43
CA ARG A 417 4.22 -16.57 -7.56
C ARG A 417 4.93 -16.49 -8.92
N LEU A 418 5.88 -15.56 -9.08
CA LEU A 418 6.70 -15.44 -10.28
C LEU A 418 7.66 -16.65 -10.43
N ALA A 419 8.26 -17.08 -9.31
CA ALA A 419 9.11 -18.27 -9.26
C ALA A 419 8.35 -19.53 -9.67
N ASP A 420 7.15 -19.74 -9.12
CA ASP A 420 6.28 -20.87 -9.47
C ASP A 420 5.78 -20.82 -10.92
N LYS A 421 5.53 -19.61 -11.47
CA LYS A 421 5.14 -19.41 -12.88
C LYS A 421 6.28 -19.75 -13.85
N LYS A 422 7.52 -19.41 -13.51
CA LYS A 422 8.65 -19.34 -14.47
C LYS A 422 9.80 -20.32 -14.19
N GLY A 423 9.75 -21.10 -13.10
CA GLY A 423 10.82 -22.02 -12.71
C GLY A 423 12.03 -21.30 -12.09
N LEU A 424 11.81 -20.23 -11.34
CA LEU A 424 12.88 -19.47 -10.67
C LEU A 424 13.21 -20.08 -9.31
N ILE A 425 14.45 -19.91 -8.84
CA ILE A 425 14.92 -20.40 -7.54
C ILE A 425 14.74 -19.29 -6.50
N LEU A 426 13.96 -19.52 -5.44
CA LEU A 426 13.81 -18.57 -4.33
C LEU A 426 14.71 -18.97 -3.15
N LYS A 427 15.72 -18.15 -2.86
CA LYS A 427 16.63 -18.24 -1.72
C LYS A 427 16.19 -17.29 -0.59
N VAL A 428 16.52 -17.63 0.66
CA VAL A 428 16.12 -16.82 1.84
C VAL A 428 17.33 -16.52 2.73
N ILE A 429 17.65 -15.24 2.94
CA ILE A 429 18.72 -14.78 3.84
C ILE A 429 18.36 -15.10 5.28
N PRO A 430 19.20 -15.83 6.03
CA PRO A 430 18.94 -16.17 7.43
C PRO A 430 19.21 -14.99 8.37
N VAL A 431 18.66 -15.11 9.58
CA VAL A 431 18.91 -14.19 10.70
C VAL A 431 19.38 -14.94 11.93
N ASP A 432 20.08 -14.24 12.83
CA ASP A 432 20.40 -14.72 14.17
C ASP A 432 19.16 -14.75 15.10
N ASP A 433 19.37 -15.07 16.38
CA ASP A 433 18.30 -15.14 17.39
C ASP A 433 17.91 -13.77 17.98
N ASP A 434 18.66 -12.71 17.67
CA ASP A 434 18.29 -11.31 17.91
C ASP A 434 17.50 -10.70 16.75
N GLY A 435 17.48 -11.37 15.59
CA GLY A 435 16.78 -10.94 14.37
C GLY A 435 17.60 -10.02 13.46
N GLN A 436 18.94 -10.07 13.52
CA GLN A 436 19.86 -9.40 12.60
C GLN A 436 20.12 -10.23 11.33
N ILE A 437 20.39 -9.58 10.21
CA ILE A 437 20.82 -10.24 8.96
C ILE A 437 22.22 -10.85 9.13
N LEU A 438 22.36 -12.14 8.81
CA LEU A 438 23.66 -12.81 8.75
C LEU A 438 24.34 -12.53 7.39
N LEU A 439 25.17 -11.49 7.35
CA LEU A 439 25.85 -11.05 6.11
C LEU A 439 26.77 -12.13 5.50
N ASP A 440 27.47 -12.92 6.32
CA ASP A 440 28.32 -14.01 5.82
C ASP A 440 27.51 -15.12 5.14
N GLU A 441 26.29 -15.37 5.59
CA GLU A 441 25.38 -16.32 4.94
C GLU A 441 24.74 -15.72 3.70
N TYR A 442 24.43 -14.42 3.70
CA TYR A 442 24.00 -13.70 2.51
C TYR A 442 25.07 -13.74 1.40
N ALA A 443 26.34 -13.54 1.73
CA ALA A 443 27.47 -13.66 0.79
C ALA A 443 27.52 -15.04 0.11
N LYS A 444 27.24 -16.12 0.86
CA LYS A 444 27.20 -17.51 0.35
C LYS A 444 25.96 -17.81 -0.51
N LEU A 445 24.89 -17.02 -0.38
CA LEU A 445 23.69 -17.17 -1.20
C LEU A 445 23.82 -16.50 -2.57
N LEU A 446 24.67 -15.48 -2.71
CA LEU A 446 24.90 -14.77 -3.98
C LEU A 446 25.65 -15.65 -4.98
N SER A 447 25.21 -15.62 -6.25
CA SER A 447 25.88 -16.29 -7.36
C SER A 447 25.67 -15.51 -8.67
N SER A 448 26.38 -15.87 -9.75
CA SER A 448 26.12 -15.35 -11.10
C SER A 448 24.72 -15.74 -11.63
N GLY A 449 24.04 -16.71 -11.03
CA GLY A 449 22.63 -17.03 -11.27
C GLY A 449 21.65 -16.09 -10.54
N THR A 450 22.10 -15.36 -9.52
CA THR A 450 21.26 -14.37 -8.82
C THR A 450 20.99 -13.17 -9.70
N LYS A 451 19.71 -12.88 -9.96
CA LYS A 451 19.27 -11.75 -10.79
C LYS A 451 18.53 -10.67 -10.01
N LEU A 452 17.96 -11.02 -8.86
CA LEU A 452 17.24 -10.10 -8.00
C LEU A 452 17.52 -10.40 -6.53
N VAL A 453 17.82 -9.36 -5.75
CA VAL A 453 17.74 -9.37 -4.28
C VAL A 453 16.63 -8.40 -3.88
N ALA A 454 15.63 -8.87 -3.15
CA ALA A 454 14.51 -8.06 -2.69
C ALA A 454 14.40 -8.15 -1.16
N PHE A 455 14.68 -7.06 -0.45
CA PHE A 455 14.75 -7.08 1.01
C PHE A 455 14.21 -5.80 1.66
N THR A 456 13.77 -5.88 2.92
CA THR A 456 13.27 -4.72 3.66
C THR A 456 14.39 -3.92 4.33
N GLN A 457 14.31 -2.59 4.28
CA GLN A 457 15.24 -1.72 5.01
C GLN A 457 14.98 -1.77 6.53
N VAL A 458 13.71 -1.93 6.94
CA VAL A 458 13.28 -1.93 8.34
C VAL A 458 12.13 -2.93 8.55
N SER A 459 12.39 -3.99 9.30
CA SER A 459 11.39 -5.07 9.53
C SER A 459 10.14 -4.54 10.25
N ASN A 460 8.96 -4.78 9.68
CA ASN A 460 7.69 -4.37 10.27
C ASN A 460 7.29 -5.16 11.54
N ALA A 461 7.89 -6.33 11.75
CA ALA A 461 7.58 -7.23 12.86
C ALA A 461 8.61 -7.10 13.97
N LEU A 462 9.90 -7.04 13.64
CA LEU A 462 10.97 -6.97 14.64
C LEU A 462 11.41 -5.53 14.93
N GLY A 463 11.42 -4.65 13.93
CA GLY A 463 12.03 -3.32 13.98
C GLY A 463 13.48 -3.28 13.52
N THR A 464 14.14 -4.43 13.28
CA THR A 464 15.51 -4.51 12.76
C THR A 464 15.74 -3.59 11.56
N VAL A 465 16.74 -2.73 11.64
CA VAL A 465 17.28 -1.98 10.49
C VAL A 465 18.32 -2.86 9.80
N THR A 466 18.17 -3.11 8.51
CA THR A 466 19.13 -3.94 7.76
C THR A 466 20.36 -3.13 7.32
N PRO A 467 21.54 -3.77 7.15
CA PRO A 467 22.75 -3.14 6.62
C PRO A 467 22.64 -2.89 5.11
N ALA A 468 21.66 -2.07 4.71
CA ALA A 468 21.12 -2.04 3.36
C ALA A 468 22.15 -1.61 2.29
N GLU A 469 23.03 -0.66 2.60
CA GLU A 469 24.09 -0.19 1.69
C GLU A 469 25.08 -1.33 1.35
N GLN A 470 25.51 -2.08 2.36
CA GLN A 470 26.36 -3.26 2.19
C GLN A 470 25.62 -4.36 1.39
N MET A 471 24.33 -4.56 1.69
CA MET A 471 23.52 -5.56 0.99
C MET A 471 23.31 -5.24 -0.50
N VAL A 472 23.12 -3.97 -0.86
CA VAL A 472 23.05 -3.51 -2.26
C VAL A 472 24.39 -3.71 -2.96
N ALA A 473 25.49 -3.22 -2.37
CA ALA A 473 26.82 -3.34 -2.96
C ALA A 473 27.22 -4.79 -3.26
N MET A 474 26.93 -5.71 -2.34
CA MET A 474 27.15 -7.16 -2.53
C MET A 474 26.27 -7.75 -3.65
N ALA A 475 25.00 -7.34 -3.76
CA ALA A 475 24.11 -7.79 -4.83
C ALA A 475 24.61 -7.33 -6.21
N HIS A 476 25.03 -6.07 -6.31
CA HIS A 476 25.57 -5.48 -7.53
C HIS A 476 26.90 -6.12 -7.95
N ALA A 477 27.77 -6.46 -6.99
CA ALA A 477 29.00 -7.21 -7.26
C ALA A 477 28.72 -8.61 -7.85
N ALA A 478 27.58 -9.24 -7.50
CA ALA A 478 27.11 -10.48 -8.12
C ALA A 478 26.34 -10.27 -9.45
N GLY A 479 26.15 -9.02 -9.90
CA GLY A 479 25.39 -8.66 -11.10
C GLY A 479 23.86 -8.70 -10.95
N ALA A 480 23.35 -8.83 -9.72
CA ALA A 480 21.92 -8.83 -9.43
C ALA A 480 21.34 -7.40 -9.37
N LYS A 481 20.03 -7.27 -9.58
CA LYS A 481 19.27 -6.03 -9.32
C LYS A 481 18.68 -6.02 -7.92
N VAL A 482 18.42 -4.83 -7.36
CA VAL A 482 18.00 -4.71 -5.95
C VAL A 482 16.69 -3.92 -5.78
N LEU A 483 15.71 -4.54 -5.12
CA LEU A 483 14.50 -3.87 -4.63
C LEU A 483 14.53 -3.76 -3.10
N VAL A 484 14.31 -2.55 -2.58
CA VAL A 484 14.27 -2.27 -1.14
C VAL A 484 12.84 -1.95 -0.70
N ASP A 485 12.25 -2.78 0.18
CA ASP A 485 11.00 -2.47 0.88
C ASP A 485 11.29 -1.49 2.03
N GLY A 486 11.14 -0.21 1.71
CA GLY A 486 11.28 0.93 2.62
C GLY A 486 9.99 1.33 3.32
N ALA A 487 8.94 0.49 3.29
CA ALA A 487 7.62 0.87 3.81
C ALA A 487 7.57 1.15 5.33
N GLN A 488 8.65 0.93 6.08
CA GLN A 488 8.80 1.41 7.47
C GLN A 488 9.96 2.41 7.65
N SER A 489 11.00 2.39 6.82
CA SER A 489 12.16 3.28 7.00
C SER A 489 11.78 4.75 6.80
N VAL A 490 10.95 5.04 5.79
CA VAL A 490 10.51 6.41 5.46
C VAL A 490 9.78 7.14 6.59
N SER A 491 9.27 6.46 7.61
CA SER A 491 8.65 7.09 8.78
C SER A 491 9.59 7.24 9.98
N HIS A 492 10.75 6.55 9.99
CA HIS A 492 11.59 6.37 11.18
C HIS A 492 13.05 6.83 11.00
N MET A 493 13.55 6.99 9.76
CA MET A 493 14.92 7.38 9.47
C MET A 493 15.04 8.19 8.16
N PRO A 494 16.12 8.98 7.98
CA PRO A 494 16.46 9.53 6.66
C PRO A 494 16.69 8.42 5.63
N VAL A 495 16.31 8.69 4.37
CA VAL A 495 16.53 7.79 3.23
C VAL A 495 17.15 8.60 2.09
N ASN A 496 18.15 8.03 1.41
CA ASN A 496 18.69 8.57 0.17
C ASN A 496 18.91 7.41 -0.81
N VAL A 497 18.08 7.32 -1.85
CA VAL A 497 18.10 6.19 -2.80
C VAL A 497 19.32 6.20 -3.73
N GLN A 498 19.93 7.37 -3.98
CA GLN A 498 21.18 7.47 -4.72
C GLN A 498 22.39 7.02 -3.87
N ALA A 499 22.42 7.36 -2.58
CA ALA A 499 23.48 6.91 -1.67
C ALA A 499 23.39 5.39 -1.37
N LEU A 500 22.16 4.87 -1.30
CA LEU A 500 21.87 3.43 -1.18
C LEU A 500 22.08 2.66 -2.49
N ASP A 501 22.16 3.35 -3.63
CA ASP A 501 22.15 2.86 -5.02
C ASP A 501 21.09 1.78 -5.35
N ALA A 502 19.96 1.73 -4.62
CA ALA A 502 18.90 0.74 -4.88
C ALA A 502 18.33 0.88 -6.31
N ASP A 503 18.13 -0.23 -7.04
CA ASP A 503 17.53 -0.17 -8.38
C ASP A 503 16.03 0.16 -8.33
N TRP A 504 15.35 -0.30 -7.27
CA TRP A 504 14.03 0.19 -6.84
C TRP A 504 13.95 0.37 -5.33
N PHE A 505 13.15 1.33 -4.90
CA PHE A 505 12.81 1.56 -3.49
C PHE A 505 11.31 1.83 -3.37
N VAL A 506 10.62 1.19 -2.43
CA VAL A 506 9.14 1.23 -2.36
C VAL A 506 8.62 1.62 -0.99
N PHE A 507 7.53 2.40 -0.93
CA PHE A 507 6.84 2.72 0.33
C PHE A 507 5.33 2.98 0.17
N SER A 508 4.62 3.02 1.31
CA SER A 508 3.18 3.34 1.39
C SER A 508 2.97 4.69 2.09
N GLY A 509 2.19 5.59 1.47
CA GLY A 509 1.92 6.93 2.02
C GLY A 509 1.24 6.91 3.39
N HIS A 510 0.37 5.92 3.63
CA HIS A 510 -0.35 5.78 4.91
C HIS A 510 0.54 5.44 6.12
N LYS A 511 1.82 5.13 5.91
CA LYS A 511 2.81 4.93 6.98
C LYS A 511 3.67 6.18 7.22
N VAL A 512 3.98 6.97 6.19
CA VAL A 512 4.61 8.30 6.33
C VAL A 512 3.56 9.41 6.51
N PHE A 513 2.60 9.19 7.43
CA PHE A 513 1.59 10.15 7.91
C PHE A 513 0.62 10.71 6.85
N GLY A 514 0.76 10.28 5.60
CA GLY A 514 -0.08 10.65 4.46
C GLY A 514 -1.33 9.76 4.30
N PRO A 515 -2.09 9.94 3.22
CA PRO A 515 -3.38 9.28 3.03
C PRO A 515 -3.30 7.77 2.80
N THR A 516 -4.45 7.09 2.89
CA THR A 516 -4.63 5.72 2.40
C THR A 516 -4.64 5.66 0.87
N GLY A 517 -4.47 4.47 0.28
CA GLY A 517 -4.66 4.31 -1.17
C GLY A 517 -3.59 4.98 -2.05
N ILE A 518 -2.46 5.41 -1.46
CA ILE A 518 -1.32 5.98 -2.16
C ILE A 518 0.00 5.41 -1.61
N GLY A 519 0.99 5.30 -2.49
CA GLY A 519 2.35 4.84 -2.26
C GLY A 519 3.20 5.06 -3.50
N VAL A 520 4.45 4.63 -3.44
CA VAL A 520 5.50 5.04 -4.38
C VAL A 520 6.36 3.85 -4.78
N VAL A 521 6.70 3.79 -6.08
CA VAL A 521 7.93 3.16 -6.58
C VAL A 521 8.91 4.29 -6.90
N TYR A 522 10.09 4.28 -6.28
CA TYR A 522 11.30 4.82 -6.91
C TYR A 522 11.91 3.72 -7.77
N GLY A 523 12.40 4.06 -8.96
CA GLY A 523 13.30 3.20 -9.73
C GLY A 523 14.16 4.00 -10.70
N LYS A 524 15.40 3.53 -10.95
CA LYS A 524 16.36 4.23 -11.82
C LYS A 524 15.78 4.49 -13.21
N GLU A 525 15.88 5.73 -13.71
CA GLU A 525 15.08 6.20 -14.88
C GLU A 525 15.28 5.34 -16.14
N ASP A 526 16.51 4.92 -16.45
CA ASP A 526 16.79 4.06 -17.61
C ASP A 526 16.19 2.65 -17.46
N LEU A 527 16.19 2.11 -16.24
CA LEU A 527 15.63 0.79 -15.91
C LEU A 527 14.10 0.79 -16.02
N LEU A 528 13.44 1.88 -15.60
CA LEU A 528 12.00 2.06 -15.81
C LEU A 528 11.66 2.23 -17.31
N ASN A 529 12.51 2.92 -18.08
CA ASN A 529 12.28 3.15 -19.50
C ASN A 529 12.60 1.94 -20.41
N SER A 530 13.49 1.04 -19.99
CA SER A 530 13.73 -0.24 -20.68
C SER A 530 12.67 -1.31 -20.38
N THR A 531 11.88 -1.09 -19.33
CA THR A 531 10.94 -2.07 -18.79
C THR A 531 9.55 -1.97 -19.43
N GLU A 532 8.93 -3.10 -19.76
CA GLU A 532 7.59 -3.19 -20.33
C GLU A 532 6.49 -2.72 -19.36
N PRO A 533 5.40 -2.07 -19.82
CA PRO A 533 4.33 -1.60 -18.94
C PRO A 533 3.59 -2.74 -18.23
N TRP A 534 3.12 -2.47 -17.00
CA TRP A 534 2.35 -3.47 -16.23
C TRP A 534 0.84 -3.40 -16.46
N GLN A 535 0.22 -2.22 -16.27
CA GLN A 535 -1.20 -1.99 -16.49
C GLN A 535 -1.39 -1.19 -17.78
N GLY A 536 -2.30 -1.63 -18.64
CA GLY A 536 -2.61 -0.97 -19.92
C GLY A 536 -3.86 -0.09 -19.83
N GLY A 537 -3.85 1.08 -20.47
CA GLY A 537 -5.00 1.97 -20.54
C GLY A 537 -4.65 3.36 -21.09
N GLY A 538 -5.54 4.33 -20.86
CA GLY A 538 -5.21 5.74 -21.07
C GLY A 538 -4.08 6.22 -20.15
N ASN A 539 -3.59 7.45 -20.38
CA ASN A 539 -2.50 8.10 -19.62
C ASN A 539 -1.09 7.51 -19.79
N MET A 540 -0.98 6.20 -19.98
CA MET A 540 0.31 5.51 -20.21
C MET A 540 0.69 5.35 -21.69
N ILE A 541 -0.23 5.64 -22.62
CA ILE A 541 -0.02 5.66 -24.07
C ILE A 541 0.28 7.06 -24.60
N GLN A 542 1.22 7.16 -25.54
CA GLN A 542 1.47 8.34 -26.39
C GLN A 542 0.57 8.33 -27.64
N ASP A 543 0.39 7.13 -28.23
CA ASP A 543 -0.32 6.91 -29.48
C ASP A 543 -0.88 5.47 -29.52
N VAL A 544 -2.02 5.29 -30.17
CA VAL A 544 -2.76 4.02 -30.23
C VAL A 544 -3.46 3.88 -31.57
N THR A 545 -3.04 2.89 -32.36
CA THR A 545 -3.80 2.32 -33.46
C THR A 545 -4.16 0.87 -33.14
N PHE A 546 -4.92 0.18 -34.00
CA PHE A 546 -5.20 -1.25 -33.81
C PHE A 546 -3.98 -2.14 -34.11
N GLU A 547 -3.01 -1.61 -34.86
CA GLU A 547 -1.80 -2.30 -35.32
C GLU A 547 -0.58 -2.01 -34.44
N LYS A 548 -0.55 -0.85 -33.78
CA LYS A 548 0.59 -0.38 -32.97
C LYS A 548 0.14 0.44 -31.76
N ILE A 549 0.73 0.15 -30.60
CA ILE A 549 0.65 1.00 -29.40
C ILE A 549 2.03 1.63 -29.17
N GLN A 550 2.06 2.90 -28.77
CA GLN A 550 3.28 3.61 -28.38
C GLN A 550 3.13 4.09 -26.93
N TYR A 551 4.06 3.74 -26.05
CA TYR A 551 3.98 4.04 -24.62
C TYR A 551 4.75 5.31 -24.24
N HIS A 552 4.29 6.00 -23.20
CA HIS A 552 5.09 7.05 -22.57
C HIS A 552 6.40 6.50 -21.97
N LYS A 553 7.29 7.43 -21.63
CA LYS A 553 8.40 7.18 -20.70
C LYS A 553 7.89 7.06 -19.25
N ALA A 554 8.76 6.66 -18.34
CA ALA A 554 8.53 6.85 -16.91
C ALA A 554 8.29 8.35 -16.59
N PRO A 555 7.40 8.70 -15.64
CA PRO A 555 6.65 7.79 -14.78
C PRO A 555 5.34 7.31 -15.43
N ASN A 556 4.75 8.11 -16.33
CA ASN A 556 3.42 7.88 -16.94
C ASN A 556 3.25 6.49 -17.58
N ARG A 557 4.32 5.86 -18.09
CA ARG A 557 4.34 4.45 -18.55
C ARG A 557 3.62 3.49 -17.61
N PHE A 558 3.68 3.74 -16.30
CA PHE A 558 3.15 2.86 -15.27
C PHE A 558 1.92 3.42 -14.55
N GLU A 559 1.52 4.66 -14.83
CA GLU A 559 0.34 5.34 -14.24
C GLU A 559 -0.86 5.25 -15.19
N ALA A 560 -1.39 4.03 -15.35
CA ALA A 560 -2.50 3.75 -16.24
C ALA A 560 -3.84 4.29 -15.70
N GLY A 561 -4.64 4.91 -16.59
CA GLY A 561 -5.96 5.44 -16.24
C GLY A 561 -5.92 6.82 -15.57
N THR A 562 -6.82 7.05 -14.61
CA THR A 562 -6.80 8.26 -13.76
C THR A 562 -6.17 7.87 -12.42
N GLY A 563 -5.04 8.48 -12.08
CA GLY A 563 -4.33 8.21 -10.83
C GLY A 563 -5.07 8.70 -9.58
N ASN A 564 -4.57 8.37 -8.40
CA ASN A 564 -5.13 8.84 -7.14
C ASN A 564 -4.62 10.26 -6.80
N ILE A 565 -5.11 11.25 -7.55
CA ILE A 565 -4.58 12.62 -7.60
C ILE A 565 -4.59 13.28 -6.21
N ALA A 566 -5.74 13.27 -5.53
CA ALA A 566 -5.90 13.93 -4.23
C ALA A 566 -4.99 13.33 -3.15
N ASP A 567 -4.87 11.99 -3.09
CA ASP A 567 -4.05 11.34 -2.07
C ASP A 567 -2.54 11.49 -2.35
N ALA A 568 -2.11 11.59 -3.61
CA ALA A 568 -0.75 12.01 -3.96
C ALA A 568 -0.47 13.43 -3.46
N VAL A 569 -1.40 14.38 -3.69
CA VAL A 569 -1.32 15.75 -3.18
C VAL A 569 -1.28 15.80 -1.64
N GLY A 570 -2.07 14.95 -0.96
CA GLY A 570 -2.05 14.79 0.49
C GLY A 570 -0.76 14.14 1.02
N LEU A 571 -0.16 13.20 0.27
CA LEU A 571 1.15 12.62 0.57
C LEU A 571 2.26 13.68 0.47
N GLY A 572 2.20 14.58 -0.51
CA GLY A 572 3.10 15.73 -0.60
C GLY A 572 3.09 16.59 0.67
N ALA A 573 1.92 16.90 1.22
CA ALA A 573 1.79 17.64 2.48
C ALA A 573 2.27 16.85 3.71
N ALA A 574 2.16 15.52 3.71
CA ALA A 574 2.71 14.69 4.78
C ALA A 574 4.25 14.66 4.76
N ILE A 575 4.83 14.63 3.57
CA ILE A 575 6.27 14.74 3.32
C ILE A 575 6.80 16.12 3.73
N ASP A 576 6.10 17.21 3.38
CA ASP A 576 6.44 18.57 3.87
C ASP A 576 6.48 18.59 5.41
N TYR A 577 5.51 17.96 6.07
CA TYR A 577 5.39 17.95 7.53
C TYR A 577 6.56 17.22 8.21
N VAL A 578 6.89 15.98 7.80
CA VAL A 578 8.04 15.26 8.38
C VAL A 578 9.38 15.87 8.00
N THR A 579 9.50 16.47 6.81
CA THR A 579 10.71 17.18 6.38
C THR A 579 10.93 18.44 7.22
N LYS A 580 9.86 19.18 7.54
CA LYS A 580 9.90 20.36 8.44
C LYS A 580 10.28 20.00 9.88
N LEU A 581 9.86 18.83 10.38
CA LEU A 581 10.30 18.31 11.68
C LEU A 581 11.76 17.82 11.63
N GLY A 582 12.21 17.35 10.47
CA GLY A 582 13.54 16.83 10.19
C GLY A 582 13.66 15.36 10.55
N MET A 583 13.89 14.50 9.54
CA MET A 583 13.96 13.04 9.74
C MET A 583 15.07 12.60 10.71
N ALA A 584 16.15 13.37 10.86
CA ALA A 584 17.18 13.13 11.87
C ALA A 584 16.68 13.38 13.30
N ASN A 585 15.85 14.42 13.51
CA ASN A 585 15.26 14.73 14.81
C ASN A 585 14.20 13.68 15.20
N ILE A 586 13.37 13.29 14.22
CA ILE A 586 12.42 12.18 14.34
C ILE A 586 13.15 10.90 14.76
N ASN A 587 14.19 10.52 14.03
CA ASN A 587 14.98 9.32 14.30
C ASN A 587 15.60 9.34 15.71
N ALA A 588 16.24 10.45 16.11
CA ALA A 588 16.85 10.59 17.43
C ALA A 588 15.82 10.55 18.57
N TYR A 589 14.67 11.21 18.40
CA TYR A 589 13.58 11.17 19.40
C TYR A 589 12.98 9.77 19.54
N GLU A 590 12.67 9.14 18.41
CA GLU A 590 12.09 7.80 18.38
C GLU A 590 13.05 6.74 18.91
N HIS A 591 14.36 6.85 18.65
CA HIS A 591 15.37 5.97 19.21
C HIS A 591 15.43 6.08 20.74
N ALA A 592 15.49 7.30 21.30
CA ALA A 592 15.47 7.50 22.74
C ALA A 592 14.17 6.96 23.41
N LEU A 593 13.02 7.12 22.74
CA LEU A 593 11.75 6.57 23.22
C LEU A 593 11.71 5.02 23.12
N LEU A 594 12.31 4.44 22.08
CA LEU A 594 12.48 2.99 21.91
C LEU A 594 13.40 2.40 22.99
N GLU A 595 14.51 3.06 23.33
CA GLU A 595 15.38 2.65 24.43
C GLU A 595 14.64 2.66 25.77
N TYR A 596 13.95 3.77 26.07
CA TYR A 596 13.12 3.92 27.28
C TYR A 596 12.07 2.81 27.40
N ALA A 597 11.31 2.57 26.33
CA ALA A 597 10.31 1.52 26.28
C ALA A 597 10.92 0.12 26.38
N THR A 598 12.05 -0.13 25.73
CA THR A 598 12.79 -1.41 25.81
C THR A 598 13.27 -1.68 27.25
N HIS A 599 13.81 -0.66 27.91
CA HIS A 599 14.29 -0.73 29.29
C HIS A 599 13.16 -1.12 30.26
N HIS A 600 12.02 -0.45 30.19
CA HIS A 600 10.89 -0.74 31.08
C HIS A 600 10.13 -2.02 30.71
N LEU A 601 10.02 -2.37 29.42
CA LEU A 601 9.34 -3.60 28.97
C LEU A 601 10.12 -4.86 29.36
N LYS A 602 11.47 -4.82 29.37
CA LYS A 602 12.34 -5.89 29.92
C LYS A 602 12.15 -6.12 31.42
N GLN A 603 11.58 -5.17 32.17
CA GLN A 603 11.30 -5.29 33.61
C GLN A 603 9.90 -5.86 33.93
N VAL A 604 9.10 -6.22 32.93
CA VAL A 604 7.76 -6.80 33.16
C VAL A 604 7.89 -8.32 33.31
N PRO A 605 7.44 -8.92 34.43
CA PRO A 605 7.56 -10.37 34.64
C PRO A 605 6.90 -11.16 33.51
N GLY A 606 7.62 -12.15 32.98
CA GLY A 606 7.12 -13.04 31.94
C GLY A 606 7.09 -12.46 30.51
N VAL A 607 7.51 -11.22 30.27
CA VAL A 607 7.67 -10.70 28.91
C VAL A 607 8.90 -11.29 28.23
N ARG A 608 8.74 -11.78 26.99
CA ARG A 608 9.83 -12.08 26.06
C ARG A 608 9.73 -11.11 24.87
N LEU A 609 10.76 -10.29 24.67
CA LEU A 609 10.89 -9.49 23.44
C LEU A 609 11.21 -10.39 22.24
N ILE A 610 10.69 -10.04 21.07
CA ILE A 610 10.91 -10.73 19.80
C ILE A 610 11.57 -9.72 18.84
N GLY A 611 12.83 -9.94 18.51
CA GLY A 611 13.67 -8.98 17.80
C GLY A 611 14.36 -8.03 18.78
N THR A 612 15.64 -8.29 19.03
CA THR A 612 16.50 -7.60 20.00
C THR A 612 17.82 -7.09 19.42
N ALA A 613 17.95 -7.16 18.09
CA ALA A 613 18.93 -6.47 17.25
C ALA A 613 19.41 -5.11 17.79
N ALA A 614 20.70 -4.81 17.63
CA ALA A 614 21.32 -3.58 18.13
C ALA A 614 20.84 -2.30 17.41
N HIS A 615 20.52 -2.40 16.11
CA HIS A 615 20.00 -1.29 15.31
C HIS A 615 18.54 -1.55 14.96
N LYS A 616 17.64 -0.76 15.55
CA LYS A 616 16.20 -0.92 15.43
C LYS A 616 15.46 0.41 15.31
N ALA A 617 14.44 0.40 14.46
CA ALA A 617 13.35 1.36 14.49
C ALA A 617 12.30 0.96 15.55
N SER A 618 11.30 1.83 15.70
CA SER A 618 10.26 1.93 16.74
C SER A 618 9.29 0.75 16.90
N VAL A 619 9.76 -0.51 16.94
CA VAL A 619 8.93 -1.71 17.04
C VAL A 619 9.35 -2.61 18.21
N LEU A 620 8.37 -2.97 19.04
CA LEU A 620 8.54 -3.65 20.32
C LEU A 620 7.75 -4.97 20.38
N SER A 621 7.86 -5.82 19.36
CA SER A 621 7.18 -7.14 19.39
C SER A 621 7.53 -7.93 20.64
N PHE A 622 6.53 -8.48 21.32
CA PHE A 622 6.71 -9.30 22.51
C PHE A 622 5.65 -10.40 22.64
N THR A 623 5.92 -11.38 23.50
CA THR A 623 4.93 -12.32 24.03
C THR A 623 4.93 -12.28 25.56
N LEU A 624 3.79 -12.58 26.20
CA LEU A 624 3.65 -12.58 27.66
C LEU A 624 3.37 -13.98 28.18
N LYS A 625 4.24 -14.51 29.05
CA LYS A 625 4.09 -15.84 29.65
C LYS A 625 2.77 -15.94 30.44
N GLY A 626 1.97 -16.95 30.11
CA GLY A 626 0.69 -17.25 30.77
C GLY A 626 -0.54 -16.64 30.09
N TYR A 627 -0.37 -15.80 29.07
CA TYR A 627 -1.47 -15.12 28.38
C TYR A 627 -1.41 -15.37 26.87
N SER A 628 -2.57 -15.41 26.21
CA SER A 628 -2.58 -15.32 24.74
C SER A 628 -2.29 -13.88 24.32
N ASN A 629 -1.68 -13.70 23.14
CA ASN A 629 -1.42 -12.35 22.62
C ASN A 629 -2.73 -11.55 22.42
N ASP A 630 -3.83 -12.22 22.11
CA ASP A 630 -5.16 -11.62 21.95
C ASP A 630 -5.75 -11.13 23.28
N ASP A 631 -5.58 -11.89 24.38
CA ASP A 631 -6.00 -11.44 25.72
C ASP A 631 -5.23 -10.20 26.18
N VAL A 632 -3.93 -10.13 25.88
CA VAL A 632 -3.10 -8.94 26.15
C VAL A 632 -3.58 -7.74 25.31
N GLY A 633 -3.91 -7.95 24.02
CA GLY A 633 -4.50 -6.89 23.17
C GLY A 633 -5.85 -6.40 23.69
N LYS A 634 -6.73 -7.32 24.12
CA LYS A 634 -8.02 -7.00 24.74
C LYS A 634 -7.86 -6.23 26.06
N ALA A 635 -6.90 -6.61 26.90
CA ALA A 635 -6.58 -5.91 28.15
C ALA A 635 -6.08 -4.47 27.89
N LEU A 636 -5.18 -4.29 26.93
CA LEU A 636 -4.65 -2.98 26.54
C LEU A 636 -5.74 -2.08 25.92
N ASN A 637 -6.60 -2.64 25.06
CA ASN A 637 -7.71 -1.90 24.44
C ASN A 637 -8.71 -1.35 25.46
N ARG A 638 -9.03 -2.10 26.53
CA ARG A 638 -9.89 -1.63 27.64
C ARG A 638 -9.34 -0.37 28.33
N GLU A 639 -8.03 -0.20 28.33
CA GLU A 639 -7.33 0.97 28.90
C GLU A 639 -7.02 2.07 27.86
N GLY A 640 -7.63 1.98 26.68
CA GLY A 640 -7.48 2.95 25.58
C GLY A 640 -6.17 2.80 24.80
N ILE A 641 -5.45 1.69 24.96
CA ILE A 641 -4.13 1.45 24.36
C ILE A 641 -4.28 0.55 23.13
N ALA A 642 -4.06 1.12 21.93
CA ALA A 642 -4.16 0.42 20.66
C ALA A 642 -2.81 -0.17 20.25
N VAL A 643 -2.73 -1.50 20.16
CA VAL A 643 -1.56 -2.27 19.69
C VAL A 643 -2.01 -3.32 18.68
N ARG A 644 -1.09 -3.85 17.84
CA ARG A 644 -1.40 -5.03 17.02
C ARG A 644 -1.24 -6.32 17.82
N THR A 645 -2.11 -7.28 17.56
CA THR A 645 -1.90 -8.69 17.89
C THR A 645 -1.92 -9.52 16.61
N GLY A 646 -1.26 -10.67 16.62
CA GLY A 646 -1.25 -11.60 15.49
C GLY A 646 0.11 -11.74 14.81
N HIS A 647 0.10 -12.06 13.52
CA HIS A 647 1.30 -12.47 12.76
C HIS A 647 1.94 -11.34 11.93
N HIS A 648 1.41 -10.11 12.02
CA HIS A 648 1.89 -8.87 11.37
C HIS A 648 2.23 -8.99 9.88
N CYS A 649 1.58 -9.90 9.15
CA CYS A 649 1.94 -10.25 7.77
C CYS A 649 3.45 -10.57 7.59
N ALA A 650 4.06 -11.24 8.56
CA ALA A 650 5.48 -11.59 8.62
C ALA A 650 5.70 -12.97 9.27
N GLN A 651 4.87 -13.96 8.91
CA GLN A 651 4.88 -15.31 9.50
C GLN A 651 6.25 -16.04 9.47
N PRO A 652 7.08 -15.95 8.39
CA PRO A 652 8.36 -16.65 8.35
C PRO A 652 9.35 -16.22 9.44
N ILE A 653 9.52 -14.91 9.66
CA ILE A 653 10.38 -14.42 10.75
C ILE A 653 9.83 -14.79 12.12
N LEU A 654 8.53 -14.65 12.37
CA LEU A 654 7.97 -15.02 13.67
C LEU A 654 8.23 -16.51 13.99
N ARG A 655 8.07 -17.40 13.01
CA ARG A 655 8.41 -18.82 13.14
C ARG A 655 9.89 -19.06 13.41
N ARG A 656 10.79 -18.35 12.72
CA ARG A 656 12.25 -18.34 13.00
C ARG A 656 12.57 -17.88 14.43
N MET A 657 11.76 -17.01 15.02
CA MET A 657 11.85 -16.57 16.44
C MET A 657 11.03 -17.45 17.43
N GLY A 658 10.49 -18.59 16.96
CA GLY A 658 9.77 -19.57 17.77
C GLY A 658 8.33 -19.21 18.15
N VAL A 659 7.63 -18.39 17.35
CA VAL A 659 6.24 -17.95 17.62
C VAL A 659 5.39 -17.85 16.34
N GLU A 660 4.08 -18.12 16.43
CA GLU A 660 3.14 -17.83 15.33
C GLU A 660 2.65 -16.37 15.35
N THR A 661 2.60 -15.75 16.52
CA THR A 661 2.06 -14.40 16.74
C THR A 661 2.77 -13.66 17.86
N THR A 662 2.68 -12.32 17.86
CA THR A 662 3.16 -11.45 18.96
C THR A 662 2.14 -10.36 19.26
N VAL A 663 2.28 -9.71 20.41
CA VAL A 663 1.77 -8.36 20.64
C VAL A 663 2.82 -7.38 20.11
N ARG A 664 2.42 -6.36 19.35
CA ARG A 664 3.32 -5.38 18.74
C ARG A 664 2.82 -3.95 19.00
N PRO A 665 3.26 -3.33 20.11
CA PRO A 665 3.43 -1.88 20.17
C PRO A 665 4.47 -1.45 19.13
N SER A 666 4.16 -0.36 18.46
CA SER A 666 5.02 0.31 17.50
C SER A 666 4.83 1.82 17.66
N LEU A 667 5.92 2.54 17.87
CA LEU A 667 5.90 3.96 18.25
C LEU A 667 6.01 4.84 17.00
N ALA A 668 5.64 6.11 17.14
CA ALA A 668 5.96 7.17 16.22
C ALA A 668 6.30 8.43 17.03
N PHE A 669 6.89 9.44 16.40
CA PHE A 669 7.41 10.65 17.06
C PHE A 669 6.40 11.51 17.85
N TYR A 670 5.09 11.27 17.71
CA TYR A 670 4.05 11.89 18.55
C TYR A 670 3.74 11.10 19.83
N ASN A 671 4.29 9.90 20.00
CA ASN A 671 4.18 9.15 21.25
C ASN A 671 5.14 9.72 22.30
N THR A 672 4.82 9.50 23.58
CA THR A 672 5.57 10.05 24.71
C THR A 672 5.97 8.98 25.71
N CYS A 673 6.84 9.31 26.68
CA CYS A 673 7.17 8.40 27.79
C CYS A 673 5.90 8.02 28.58
N GLU A 674 4.93 8.93 28.70
CA GLU A 674 3.63 8.68 29.35
C GLU A 674 2.76 7.64 28.60
N ASP A 675 2.78 7.64 27.25
CA ASP A 675 2.14 6.58 26.45
C ASP A 675 2.76 5.20 26.74
N VAL A 676 4.09 5.16 26.93
CA VAL A 676 4.85 3.96 27.29
C VAL A 676 4.57 3.54 28.73
N ASP A 677 4.56 4.47 29.69
CA ASP A 677 4.25 4.19 31.10
C ASP A 677 2.86 3.59 31.28
N ARG A 678 1.87 4.06 30.52
CA ARG A 678 0.52 3.46 30.50
C ARG A 678 0.55 2.03 29.98
N LEU A 679 1.28 1.73 28.91
CA LEU A 679 1.48 0.35 28.42
C LEU A 679 2.12 -0.54 29.50
N ILE A 680 3.21 -0.07 30.13
CA ILE A 680 3.93 -0.82 31.17
C ILE A 680 3.07 -1.03 32.42
N ALA A 681 2.27 -0.05 32.83
CA ALA A 681 1.38 -0.16 33.99
C ALA A 681 0.30 -1.23 33.79
N VAL A 682 -0.28 -1.33 32.60
CA VAL A 682 -1.29 -2.36 32.28
C VAL A 682 -0.67 -3.75 32.20
N LEU A 683 0.52 -3.89 31.63
CA LEU A 683 1.22 -5.19 31.63
C LEU A 683 1.65 -5.61 33.05
N ARG A 684 2.03 -4.66 33.91
CA ARG A 684 2.35 -4.89 35.33
C ARG A 684 1.15 -5.17 36.23
N SER A 685 -0.08 -4.83 35.83
CA SER A 685 -1.28 -5.21 36.59
C SER A 685 -1.76 -6.63 36.30
N HIS A 686 -1.38 -7.20 35.15
CA HIS A 686 -1.71 -8.56 34.71
C HIS A 686 -0.58 -9.59 34.96
N THR A 687 0.44 -9.25 35.74
CA THR A 687 1.64 -10.09 35.98
C THR A 687 2.03 -10.20 37.46
N LYS A 688 1.05 -10.03 38.35
CA LYS A 688 1.18 -10.15 39.81
C LYS A 688 0.54 -11.44 40.32
#